data_AF-A0A2Y9QJ05-F1
#
_entry.id   AF-A0A2Y9QJ05-F1
#
_cell.length_a   1.000
_cell.length_b   1.000
_cell.length_c   1.000
_cell.angle_alpha   90.00
_cell.angle_beta   90.00
_cell.angle_gamma   90.00
#
_symmetry.space_group_name_H-M   'P 1'
#
loop_
_entity.id
_entity.type
_entity.pdbx_description
1 polymer ?
#
loop_
_entity_poly.entity_id
_entity_poly.type
_entity_poly.pdbx_seq_one_letter_code
_entity_poly.pdbx_strand_id
1 'polypeptide(L)'
;MALLASTNPAHAHFESFLQAQLCQDVLSSFQGLCEALGVEAGGGLTQYHKIKAQLNYWSAKSLWAKLDKRAGQPVYQQGRACTSTKCLVVGAGPCGLRAAVELALLGARVVLVEKRTKFSRHNVLHLWPFTIHDLRALGAKKFYGRFCTGTLDHISIRQLQLLLLKVALLLGVEIHWGVTFNGLQPPPKKGGGWRAQLQPSPPTQLANYEFDVLISAAGGKFVPEGFTVREMRGKLAIGITANFVNGRTVEETQVPEISGVARIYNQSFFQSLLKATGIDLENIVYYKDDTHYFVMTAKKQSLLRLGVLRQDYSETDRLLGSANVVPEALQRFARAAADFATHGKLGKLEFAQDAHGRPDVSAFDFTSMMRAESSARVQEKHGARLLLGLVGDCLVEPFWPLGTGVARGFLAAFDAAWMVKRWAEGAEPLQVLAERESLYQLLSQTSPENMHRNVAQYGLDPATRYPNLNLRAVTPNQVRDLYDVLAKEPVQKSDKTDAGKLATGTQEALLHWCQEQTAGYAGVHVTDLSSSWADGLALCALVHRLCPGLLEPSDLQGVGALEATSWALKVAEEELGITPVSSAQAVVAGSDPLGLIAYLSHFHSAFKDKPHSPGDLEGPVSQGSPGTSSAVLFLGKLQRTLQRTRAQENREDAGGKKPRLEVEAETPSTVPEPSAPLTPPSQHQEAGARDLCALCGKHLYILERLCVNGCFFHRSCFCCHVCEATLWPGSYGQHPGDGHFYCLQHLPQPGHKEDSRDIGSESPELPAPGNDSLPAAPLMPTVPQEEANPAPSPSRPARRLIRLSSPERQRLSSLNLTPDPEMEPPPKPPRSCAALARQALEGSFVGWGVPAQGPQGLPSSALVALENEESPPSSEEEEEEEQEDVTLDEDTKQALLTFAKNSGTMDKYPTWRRNLLRRAKEEQMKRFHKAQAIQRRQNEIEVSLKELEAEGTKLELALRSQSTSPEQQKALWLEQLLQLVQKKNSLVAEEAELMITVQELDLEEKQWQLDQELRGYMNREETLKTAADWQAEDRILKKLLDVVHQRDALIRFQEERRLSELASGMAAQG
;
A
#
# COMPACT_ATOMS: atom_id res chain seq x y z
N MET A 1 5.09 57.22 15.82
CA MET A 1 6.53 57.35 15.56
C MET A 1 6.89 56.40 14.43
N ALA A 2 7.66 56.85 13.44
CA ALA A 2 8.22 55.99 12.39
C ALA A 2 9.71 55.68 12.71
N LEU A 3 10.34 54.85 11.88
CA LEU A 3 11.75 54.44 11.98
C LEU A 3 12.14 53.60 13.22
N LEU A 4 11.71 52.34 13.20
CA LEU A 4 12.63 51.24 13.50
C LEU A 4 12.90 50.49 12.19
N ALA A 5 13.73 51.08 11.33
CA ALA A 5 14.34 50.34 10.23
C ALA A 5 15.28 49.28 10.81
N SER A 6 15.39 48.11 10.17
CA SER A 6 16.33 47.08 10.62
C SER A 6 17.75 47.61 10.50
N THR A 7 18.43 47.77 11.64
CA THR A 7 19.81 48.29 11.71
C THR A 7 20.84 47.35 11.11
N ASN A 8 20.48 46.08 10.86
CA ASN A 8 21.26 45.12 10.09
C ASN A 8 20.57 44.86 8.73
N PRO A 9 21.23 45.09 7.58
CA PRO A 9 20.65 44.84 6.26
C PRO A 9 20.37 43.34 6.01
N ALA A 10 21.22 42.43 6.48
CA ALA A 10 21.01 40.99 6.30
C ALA A 10 19.72 40.49 6.99
N HIS A 11 19.33 41.08 8.14
CA HIS A 11 18.03 40.78 8.75
C HIS A 11 16.87 41.27 7.85
N ALA A 12 16.99 42.42 7.19
CA ALA A 12 15.96 42.94 6.28
C ALA A 12 15.82 42.07 5.02
N HIS A 13 16.94 41.64 4.41
CA HIS A 13 16.92 40.72 3.29
C HIS A 13 16.34 39.35 3.67
N PHE A 14 16.64 38.81 4.86
CA PHE A 14 16.07 37.55 5.32
C PHE A 14 14.57 37.64 5.62
N GLU A 15 14.08 38.70 6.27
CA GLU A 15 12.63 38.90 6.45
C GLU A 15 11.90 39.08 5.11
N SER A 16 12.50 39.80 4.15
CA SER A 16 11.99 39.92 2.78
C SER A 16 11.90 38.55 2.09
N PHE A 17 12.95 37.74 2.17
CA PHE A 17 13.00 36.37 1.66
C PHE A 17 11.94 35.44 2.31
N LEU A 18 11.75 35.53 3.62
CA LEU A 18 10.70 34.80 4.30
C LEU A 18 9.31 35.21 3.79
N GLN A 19 9.06 36.50 3.59
CA GLN A 19 7.74 37.04 3.24
C GLN A 19 7.42 36.98 1.73
N ALA A 20 8.43 36.96 0.85
CA ALA A 20 8.31 36.96 -0.61
C ALA A 20 7.29 35.94 -1.16
N GLN A 21 6.40 36.39 -2.06
CA GLN A 21 5.27 35.61 -2.60
C GLN A 21 5.38 35.30 -4.11
N LEU A 22 6.36 35.86 -4.81
CA LEU A 22 6.68 35.52 -6.20
C LEU A 22 8.05 34.83 -6.27
N CYS A 23 8.25 33.98 -7.28
CA CYS A 23 9.50 33.24 -7.46
C CYS A 23 10.70 34.18 -7.65
N GLN A 24 10.54 35.26 -8.41
CA GLN A 24 11.59 36.25 -8.65
C GLN A 24 11.96 37.00 -7.36
N ASP A 25 10.97 37.42 -6.56
CA ASP A 25 11.19 38.05 -5.25
C ASP A 25 12.00 37.14 -4.31
N VAL A 26 11.70 35.83 -4.29
CA VAL A 26 12.45 34.86 -3.46
C VAL A 26 13.90 34.76 -3.92
N LEU A 27 14.16 34.75 -5.22
CA LEU A 27 15.52 34.67 -5.76
C LEU A 27 16.31 35.97 -5.51
N SER A 28 15.72 37.15 -5.76
CA SER A 28 16.41 38.44 -5.57
C SER A 28 16.65 38.76 -4.10
N SER A 29 15.71 38.48 -3.21
CA SER A 29 15.89 38.64 -1.77
C SER A 29 16.90 37.65 -1.19
N PHE A 30 16.96 36.42 -1.71
CA PHE A 30 18.02 35.46 -1.34
C PHE A 30 19.39 35.87 -1.86
N GLN A 31 19.49 36.41 -3.08
CA GLN A 31 20.74 36.94 -3.61
C GLN A 31 21.25 38.11 -2.76
N GLY A 32 20.41 39.12 -2.50
CA GLY A 32 20.77 40.25 -1.64
C GLY A 32 21.11 39.83 -0.21
N LEU A 33 20.51 38.75 0.31
CA LEU A 33 20.92 38.14 1.57
C LEU A 33 22.32 37.51 1.50
N CYS A 34 22.62 36.80 0.41
CA CYS A 34 23.92 36.17 0.20
C CYS A 34 25.04 37.22 0.07
N GLU A 35 24.78 38.28 -0.70
CA GLU A 35 25.67 39.45 -0.83
C GLU A 35 25.89 40.15 0.52
N ALA A 36 24.82 40.38 1.30
CA ALA A 36 24.90 41.00 2.63
C ALA A 36 25.59 40.13 3.71
N LEU A 37 25.88 38.85 3.42
CA LEU A 37 26.55 37.90 4.31
C LEU A 37 27.90 37.40 3.77
N GLY A 38 28.36 37.91 2.63
CA GLY A 38 29.62 37.49 2.00
C GLY A 38 29.65 36.00 1.60
N VAL A 39 28.53 35.47 1.11
CA VAL A 39 28.41 34.07 0.63
C VAL A 39 27.93 34.01 -0.81
N GLU A 40 28.37 33.00 -1.56
CA GLU A 40 27.86 32.69 -2.89
C GLU A 40 26.67 31.72 -2.81
N ALA A 41 25.72 31.83 -3.73
CA ALA A 41 24.60 30.90 -3.85
C ALA A 41 25.00 29.60 -4.54
N GLY A 42 24.47 28.46 -4.08
CA GLY A 42 24.82 27.13 -4.60
C GLY A 42 26.04 26.48 -3.91
N GLY A 43 26.45 27.01 -2.74
CA GLY A 43 27.61 26.51 -1.98
C GLY A 43 27.34 25.29 -1.09
N GLY A 44 26.19 24.61 -1.27
CA GLY A 44 25.76 23.46 -0.48
C GLY A 44 25.66 23.74 1.03
N LEU A 45 25.79 22.70 1.86
CA LEU A 45 25.70 22.82 3.32
C LEU A 45 26.76 23.76 3.93
N THR A 46 27.87 24.03 3.25
CA THR A 46 28.86 25.02 3.72
C THR A 46 28.31 26.44 3.67
N GLN A 47 27.46 26.75 2.68
CA GLN A 47 26.71 28.01 2.60
C GLN A 47 25.65 28.07 3.71
N TYR A 48 24.88 26.99 3.93
CA TYR A 48 23.90 26.90 5.01
C TYR A 48 24.51 27.23 6.37
N HIS A 49 25.64 26.61 6.72
CA HIS A 49 26.33 26.86 7.99
C HIS A 49 26.81 28.31 8.13
N LYS A 50 27.35 28.92 7.07
CA LYS A 50 27.75 30.34 7.09
C LYS A 50 26.54 31.28 7.28
N ILE A 51 25.45 31.04 6.55
CA ILE A 51 24.20 31.83 6.66
C ILE A 51 23.62 31.74 8.08
N LYS A 52 23.45 30.51 8.58
CA LYS A 52 22.94 30.24 9.94
C LYS A 52 23.79 30.89 11.02
N ALA A 53 25.11 30.79 10.93
CA ALA A 53 26.03 31.33 11.93
C ALA A 53 25.94 32.86 12.04
N GLN A 54 25.83 33.56 10.91
CA GLN A 54 25.68 35.02 10.88
C GLN A 54 24.25 35.47 11.23
N LEU A 55 23.21 34.73 10.84
CA LEU A 55 21.80 35.03 11.12
C LEU A 55 21.31 34.45 12.46
N ASN A 56 22.10 34.58 13.54
CA ASN A 56 21.76 34.03 14.86
C ASN A 56 20.80 34.93 15.68
N TYR A 57 19.71 35.41 15.05
CA TYR A 57 18.75 36.33 15.67
C TYR A 57 17.36 35.68 15.91
N TRP A 58 16.56 36.31 16.79
CA TRP A 58 15.33 35.73 17.36
C TRP A 58 14.34 35.16 16.34
N SER A 59 14.19 35.83 15.19
CA SER A 59 13.22 35.43 14.15
C SER A 59 13.66 34.16 13.41
N ALA A 60 14.97 33.99 13.21
CA ALA A 60 15.55 32.90 12.42
C ALA A 60 15.87 31.64 13.25
N LYS A 61 16.21 31.79 14.55
CA LYS A 61 16.57 30.67 15.46
C LYS A 61 15.61 29.47 15.41
N SER A 62 14.30 29.71 15.32
CA SER A 62 13.28 28.64 15.25
C SER A 62 13.29 27.86 13.92
N LEU A 63 13.75 28.48 12.82
CA LEU A 63 13.94 27.80 11.53
C LEU A 63 15.23 26.98 11.55
N TRP A 64 16.33 27.53 12.09
CA TRP A 64 17.60 26.81 12.21
C TRP A 64 17.44 25.53 13.04
N ALA A 65 16.91 25.63 14.26
CA ALA A 65 16.67 24.46 15.13
C ALA A 65 15.78 23.37 14.49
N LYS A 66 14.95 23.74 13.50
CA LYS A 66 14.11 22.82 12.73
C LYS A 66 14.89 22.10 11.62
N LEU A 67 15.62 22.85 10.80
CA LEU A 67 16.46 22.29 9.74
C LEU A 67 17.62 21.47 10.33
N ASP A 68 18.24 21.96 11.40
CA ASP A 68 19.28 21.27 12.17
C ASP A 68 18.79 19.94 12.75
N LYS A 69 17.57 19.91 13.34
CA LYS A 69 16.99 18.66 13.85
C LYS A 69 16.78 17.61 12.75
N ARG A 70 16.55 18.02 11.50
CA ARG A 70 16.51 17.07 10.37
C ARG A 70 17.92 16.68 9.95
N ALA A 71 18.81 17.63 9.68
CA ALA A 71 20.19 17.38 9.26
C ALA A 71 21.00 16.50 10.24
N GLY A 72 20.67 16.57 11.54
CA GLY A 72 21.26 15.75 12.59
C GLY A 72 20.73 14.32 12.71
N GLN A 73 19.76 13.88 11.89
CA GLN A 73 19.34 12.47 11.88
C GLN A 73 20.49 11.57 11.34
N PRO A 74 20.70 10.36 11.90
CA PRO A 74 21.86 9.53 11.57
C PRO A 74 22.04 9.22 10.07
N VAL A 75 20.94 9.09 9.32
CA VAL A 75 20.93 8.74 7.89
C VAL A 75 21.70 9.73 7.00
N TYR A 76 21.81 11.01 7.40
CA TYR A 76 22.56 12.02 6.65
C TYR A 76 24.05 12.05 7.00
N GLN A 77 24.48 11.37 8.07
CA GLN A 77 25.87 11.36 8.56
C GLN A 77 26.47 12.77 8.73
N GLN A 78 25.70 13.72 9.27
CA GLN A 78 26.06 15.15 9.37
C GLN A 78 26.36 15.82 8.00
N GLY A 79 25.68 15.38 6.93
CA GLY A 79 25.90 15.88 5.57
C GLY A 79 27.15 15.31 4.91
N ARG A 80 27.56 14.08 5.26
CA ARG A 80 28.75 13.41 4.70
C ARG A 80 28.42 12.27 3.74
N ALA A 81 27.24 11.67 3.88
CA ALA A 81 26.84 10.41 3.23
C ALA A 81 26.98 10.40 1.69
N CYS A 82 26.78 11.53 1.02
CA CYS A 82 26.84 11.66 -0.44
C CYS A 82 27.83 12.74 -0.91
N THR A 83 28.88 13.04 -0.14
CA THR A 83 29.81 14.18 -0.42
C THR A 83 30.59 14.09 -1.74
N SER A 84 30.77 12.89 -2.29
CA SER A 84 31.35 12.66 -3.62
C SER A 84 30.34 12.78 -4.77
N THR A 85 29.04 12.67 -4.47
CA THR A 85 27.94 12.55 -5.42
C THR A 85 27.53 13.90 -6.00
N LYS A 86 27.30 13.93 -7.32
CA LYS A 86 26.85 15.09 -8.09
C LYS A 86 25.49 14.77 -8.71
N CYS A 87 24.47 15.52 -8.31
CA CYS A 87 23.09 15.28 -8.68
C CYS A 87 22.55 16.40 -9.57
N LEU A 88 22.07 16.05 -10.77
CA LEU A 88 21.18 16.92 -11.55
C LEU A 88 19.71 16.56 -11.25
N VAL A 89 18.91 17.55 -10.86
CA VAL A 89 17.46 17.42 -10.65
C VAL A 89 16.73 18.18 -11.75
N VAL A 90 15.75 17.53 -12.39
CA VAL A 90 14.97 18.13 -13.50
C VAL A 90 13.56 18.47 -13.01
N GLY A 91 13.26 19.77 -12.90
CA GLY A 91 11.96 20.33 -12.55
C GLY A 91 11.87 20.84 -11.11
N ALA A 92 11.51 22.12 -10.94
CA ALA A 92 11.23 22.74 -9.63
C ALA A 92 9.78 22.50 -9.18
N GLY A 93 9.20 21.36 -9.54
CA GLY A 93 7.93 20.89 -8.98
C GLY A 93 8.05 20.58 -7.49
N PRO A 94 6.94 20.45 -6.75
CA PRO A 94 6.99 20.10 -5.32
C PRO A 94 7.87 18.88 -5.02
N CYS A 95 7.74 17.81 -5.80
CA CYS A 95 8.49 16.57 -5.59
C CYS A 95 9.98 16.71 -5.96
N GLY A 96 10.32 17.48 -7.00
CA GLY A 96 11.70 17.76 -7.39
C GLY A 96 12.45 18.64 -6.39
N LEU A 97 11.82 19.72 -5.92
CA LEU A 97 12.35 20.53 -4.82
C LEU A 97 12.45 19.70 -3.52
N ARG A 98 11.48 18.80 -3.26
CA ARG A 98 11.51 17.92 -2.09
C ARG A 98 12.67 16.92 -2.14
N ALA A 99 12.96 16.34 -3.31
CA ALA A 99 14.11 15.47 -3.52
C ALA A 99 15.44 16.25 -3.38
N ALA A 100 15.53 17.44 -3.98
CA ALA A 100 16.71 18.30 -3.88
C ALA A 100 17.06 18.66 -2.43
N VAL A 101 16.05 18.88 -1.56
CA VAL A 101 16.23 19.09 -0.12
C VAL A 101 16.87 17.88 0.57
N GLU A 102 16.43 16.66 0.29
CA GLU A 102 17.03 15.46 0.91
C GLU A 102 18.44 15.18 0.40
N LEU A 103 18.67 15.35 -0.92
CA LEU A 103 19.99 15.18 -1.52
C LEU A 103 21.01 16.21 -0.98
N ALA A 104 20.57 17.46 -0.73
CA ALA A 104 21.39 18.47 -0.08
C ALA A 104 21.69 18.12 1.38
N LEU A 105 20.71 17.60 2.13
CA LEU A 105 20.92 17.13 3.51
C LEU A 105 21.87 15.93 3.60
N LEU A 106 21.86 15.03 2.61
CA LEU A 106 22.84 13.94 2.46
C LEU A 106 24.27 14.44 2.16
N GLY A 107 24.44 15.71 1.77
CA GLY A 107 25.73 16.32 1.44
C GLY A 107 26.13 16.30 -0.03
N ALA A 108 25.25 15.87 -0.94
CA ALA A 108 25.54 15.84 -2.38
C ALA A 108 25.61 17.25 -2.99
N ARG A 109 26.38 17.43 -4.07
CA ARG A 109 26.31 18.66 -4.89
C ARG A 109 25.07 18.59 -5.79
N VAL A 110 24.00 19.23 -5.35
CA VAL A 110 22.72 19.29 -6.06
C VAL A 110 22.64 20.52 -6.96
N VAL A 111 22.42 20.30 -8.25
CA VAL A 111 22.05 21.31 -9.25
C VAL A 111 20.64 20.98 -9.75
N LEU A 112 19.78 21.98 -9.90
CA LEU A 112 18.41 21.83 -10.38
C LEU A 112 18.15 22.72 -11.60
N VAL A 113 17.47 22.19 -12.62
CA VAL A 113 17.03 22.93 -13.82
C VAL A 113 15.50 22.98 -13.91
N GLU A 114 14.94 24.16 -14.13
CA GLU A 114 13.51 24.38 -14.36
C GLU A 114 13.27 25.22 -15.62
N LYS A 115 12.40 24.73 -16.51
CA LYS A 115 12.06 25.36 -17.79
C LYS A 115 11.21 26.63 -17.66
N ARG A 116 10.52 26.81 -16.54
CA ARG A 116 9.74 28.01 -16.21
C ARG A 116 10.58 29.05 -15.46
N THR A 117 10.04 30.26 -15.36
CA THR A 117 10.61 31.38 -14.58
C THR A 117 9.69 31.87 -13.46
N LYS A 118 8.51 31.27 -13.31
CA LYS A 118 7.51 31.60 -12.26
C LYS A 118 6.69 30.38 -11.84
N PHE A 119 6.30 30.34 -10.56
CA PHE A 119 5.29 29.41 -10.06
C PHE A 119 3.89 30.02 -10.27
N SER A 120 3.07 29.40 -11.11
CA SER A 120 1.82 29.99 -11.61
C SER A 120 0.63 29.01 -11.63
N ARG A 121 0.61 28.03 -10.72
CA ARG A 121 -0.51 27.09 -10.55
C ARG A 121 -1.22 27.38 -9.23
N HIS A 122 -2.51 27.71 -9.29
CA HIS A 122 -3.33 28.02 -8.11
C HIS A 122 -4.04 26.81 -7.52
N ASN A 123 -4.30 25.78 -8.32
CA ASN A 123 -4.96 24.54 -7.89
C ASN A 123 -4.40 24.00 -6.57
N VAL A 124 -5.30 23.49 -5.73
CA VAL A 124 -5.01 23.11 -4.35
C VAL A 124 -4.76 21.61 -4.24
N LEU A 125 -3.69 21.26 -3.53
CA LEU A 125 -3.26 19.90 -3.24
C LEU A 125 -3.64 19.53 -1.81
N HIS A 126 -4.33 18.41 -1.63
CA HIS A 126 -4.48 17.78 -0.32
C HIS A 126 -3.14 17.22 0.19
N LEU A 127 -2.98 17.19 1.50
CA LEU A 127 -1.77 16.81 2.24
C LEU A 127 -2.11 15.75 3.29
N TRP A 128 -1.59 14.53 3.12
CA TRP A 128 -1.70 13.50 4.16
C TRP A 128 -0.98 13.92 5.45
N PRO A 129 -1.37 13.39 6.63
CA PRO A 129 -0.81 13.79 7.92
C PRO A 129 0.73 13.80 8.00
N PHE A 130 1.40 12.84 7.36
CA PHE A 130 2.87 12.81 7.34
C PHE A 130 3.47 13.96 6.52
N THR A 131 2.86 14.37 5.40
CA THR A 131 3.34 15.51 4.60
C THR A 131 3.14 16.84 5.35
N ILE A 132 2.06 16.97 6.12
CA ILE A 132 1.85 18.12 7.02
C ILE A 132 2.91 18.13 8.13
N HIS A 133 3.29 16.96 8.68
CA HIS A 133 4.36 16.85 9.67
C HIS A 133 5.72 17.21 9.07
N ASP A 134 6.10 16.61 7.94
CA ASP A 134 7.35 16.84 7.21
C ASP A 134 7.56 18.32 6.88
N LEU A 135 6.53 18.97 6.32
CA LEU A 135 6.58 20.40 6.00
C LEU A 135 6.65 21.27 7.29
N ARG A 136 5.93 20.91 8.37
CA ARG A 136 6.08 21.57 9.69
C ARG A 136 7.48 21.36 10.30
N ALA A 137 8.15 20.25 10.01
CA ALA A 137 9.53 19.98 10.41
C ALA A 137 10.52 20.82 9.58
N LEU A 138 10.30 20.98 8.27
CA LEU A 138 11.05 21.89 7.39
C LEU A 138 10.75 23.39 7.60
N GLY A 139 9.94 23.76 8.60
CA GLY A 139 9.69 25.17 8.94
C GLY A 139 8.59 25.85 8.11
N ALA A 140 7.72 25.11 7.42
CA ALA A 140 6.61 25.63 6.60
C ALA A 140 5.86 26.82 7.21
N LYS A 141 5.59 26.76 8.52
CA LYS A 141 4.83 27.78 9.26
C LYS A 141 5.53 29.14 9.33
N LYS A 142 6.84 29.20 9.12
CA LYS A 142 7.65 30.42 9.03
C LYS A 142 7.57 31.05 7.63
N PHE A 143 7.63 30.24 6.58
CA PHE A 143 7.56 30.68 5.18
C PHE A 143 6.13 31.00 4.71
N TYR A 144 5.13 30.31 5.27
CA TYR A 144 3.71 30.48 4.97
C TYR A 144 2.91 30.40 6.27
N GLY A 145 2.61 31.56 6.87
CA GLY A 145 1.94 31.64 8.18
C GLY A 145 0.56 30.97 8.23
N ARG A 146 -0.13 30.84 7.08
CA ARG A 146 -1.42 30.14 6.95
C ARG A 146 -1.30 28.62 6.85
N PHE A 147 -0.09 28.05 6.68
CA PHE A 147 0.12 26.61 6.49
C PHE A 147 -0.61 25.77 7.55
N CYS A 148 -1.59 24.97 7.12
CA CYS A 148 -2.43 24.10 7.95
C CYS A 148 -2.85 24.75 9.28
N THR A 149 -3.50 25.92 9.23
CA THR A 149 -4.19 26.53 10.39
C THR A 149 -5.48 25.79 10.70
N GLY A 150 -5.71 25.47 11.98
CA GLY A 150 -6.92 24.77 12.40
C GLY A 150 -6.97 23.36 11.82
N THR A 151 -8.00 23.08 11.03
CA THR A 151 -8.25 21.79 10.37
C THR A 151 -7.79 21.72 8.90
N LEU A 152 -7.27 22.80 8.32
CA LEU A 152 -6.87 22.82 6.90
C LEU A 152 -5.78 21.77 6.61
N ASP A 153 -6.05 20.88 5.66
CA ASP A 153 -5.22 19.74 5.28
C ASP A 153 -4.66 19.85 3.85
N HIS A 154 -4.56 21.08 3.32
CA HIS A 154 -4.20 21.33 1.93
C HIS A 154 -3.32 22.58 1.73
N ILE A 155 -2.81 22.75 0.50
CA ILE A 155 -2.01 23.89 0.07
C ILE A 155 -2.11 24.10 -1.46
N SER A 156 -2.22 25.35 -1.94
CA SER A 156 -2.05 25.66 -3.36
C SER A 156 -0.65 25.30 -3.89
N ILE A 157 -0.58 24.77 -5.12
CA ILE A 157 0.69 24.27 -5.72
C ILE A 157 1.80 25.32 -5.62
N ARG A 158 1.53 26.59 -5.99
CA ARG A 158 2.54 27.66 -5.91
C ARG A 158 3.07 27.92 -4.51
N GLN A 159 2.26 27.81 -3.45
CA GLN A 159 2.72 28.03 -2.08
C GLN A 159 3.62 26.89 -1.61
N LEU A 160 3.32 25.64 -1.99
CA LEU A 160 4.20 24.50 -1.73
C LEU A 160 5.54 24.63 -2.47
N GLN A 161 5.52 25.10 -3.73
CA GLN A 161 6.74 25.38 -4.49
C GLN A 161 7.56 26.53 -3.87
N LEU A 162 6.95 27.62 -3.43
CA LEU A 162 7.64 28.74 -2.75
C LEU A 162 8.28 28.31 -1.42
N LEU A 163 7.57 27.51 -0.62
CA LEU A 163 8.04 26.95 0.64
C LEU A 163 9.30 26.09 0.42
N LEU A 164 9.22 25.11 -0.48
CA LEU A 164 10.33 24.18 -0.74
C LEU A 164 11.50 24.86 -1.46
N LEU A 165 11.25 25.87 -2.30
CA LEU A 165 12.29 26.70 -2.90
C LEU A 165 13.11 27.42 -1.82
N LYS A 166 12.45 28.03 -0.83
CA LYS A 166 13.15 28.72 0.28
C LYS A 166 14.01 27.75 1.10
N VAL A 167 13.55 26.52 1.32
CA VAL A 167 14.34 25.48 2.01
C VAL A 167 15.53 25.03 1.14
N ALA A 168 15.33 24.77 -0.15
CA ALA A 168 16.38 24.33 -1.07
C ALA A 168 17.51 25.38 -1.21
N LEU A 169 17.14 26.66 -1.37
CA LEU A 169 18.10 27.77 -1.43
C LEU A 169 18.91 27.88 -0.13
N LEU A 170 18.26 27.81 1.04
CA LEU A 170 18.94 27.86 2.34
C LEU A 170 19.94 26.70 2.54
N LEU A 171 19.66 25.52 2.01
CA LEU A 171 20.55 24.36 2.04
C LEU A 171 21.66 24.42 0.95
N GLY A 172 21.70 25.48 0.16
CA GLY A 172 22.73 25.72 -0.85
C GLY A 172 22.56 24.89 -2.14
N VAL A 173 21.33 24.49 -2.49
CA VAL A 173 21.01 23.92 -3.81
C VAL A 173 21.20 25.00 -4.89
N GLU A 174 21.90 24.65 -5.96
CA GLU A 174 22.08 25.50 -7.13
C GLU A 174 20.86 25.35 -8.07
N ILE A 175 20.19 26.44 -8.47
CA ILE A 175 18.92 26.37 -9.22
C ILE A 175 18.94 27.30 -10.44
N HIS A 176 18.77 26.74 -11.62
CA HIS A 176 18.74 27.44 -12.91
C HIS A 176 17.31 27.49 -13.48
N TRP A 177 16.89 28.68 -13.91
CA TRP A 177 15.51 28.99 -14.32
C TRP A 177 15.42 29.36 -15.81
N GLY A 178 14.30 29.02 -16.45
CA GLY A 178 14.15 29.17 -17.90
C GLY A 178 14.98 28.18 -18.71
N VAL A 179 15.49 27.11 -18.09
CA VAL A 179 16.37 26.11 -18.71
C VAL A 179 15.64 24.77 -18.80
N THR A 180 15.44 24.29 -20.03
CA THR A 180 14.80 23.00 -20.32
C THR A 180 15.87 21.92 -20.46
N PHE A 181 15.67 20.78 -19.80
CA PHE A 181 16.41 19.56 -20.05
C PHE A 181 15.77 18.80 -21.20
N ASN A 182 16.56 18.49 -22.24
CA ASN A 182 16.09 17.78 -23.43
C ASN A 182 16.56 16.32 -23.49
N GLY A 183 17.70 15.98 -22.87
CA GLY A 183 18.28 14.64 -22.93
C GLY A 183 19.67 14.58 -22.30
N LEU A 184 20.31 13.41 -22.40
CA LEU A 184 21.66 13.18 -21.88
C LEU A 184 22.73 13.38 -22.94
N GLN A 185 23.90 13.88 -22.54
CA GLN A 185 25.12 13.85 -23.34
C GLN A 185 26.06 12.81 -22.71
N PRO A 186 26.32 11.68 -23.39
CA PRO A 186 27.15 10.61 -22.84
C PRO A 186 28.63 10.99 -22.79
N PRO A 187 29.42 10.37 -21.89
CA PRO A 187 30.83 10.69 -21.68
C PRO A 187 31.66 10.43 -22.96
N PRO A 188 32.35 11.43 -23.53
CA PRO A 188 32.96 11.33 -24.86
C PRO A 188 34.22 10.44 -24.88
N LYS A 189 34.84 10.20 -23.72
CA LYS A 189 36.02 9.34 -23.55
C LYS A 189 36.08 8.78 -22.13
N LYS A 190 36.88 7.74 -21.91
CA LYS A 190 37.19 7.21 -20.57
C LYS A 190 37.76 8.32 -19.68
N GLY A 191 37.17 8.50 -18.50
CA GLY A 191 37.53 9.56 -17.54
C GLY A 191 36.82 10.91 -17.72
N GLY A 192 35.83 11.02 -18.61
CA GLY A 192 34.83 12.10 -18.57
C GLY A 192 33.51 11.61 -17.97
N GLY A 193 32.73 12.50 -17.34
CA GLY A 193 31.41 12.21 -16.79
C GLY A 193 30.25 12.44 -17.77
N TRP A 194 29.03 12.14 -17.30
CA TRP A 194 27.78 12.40 -18.02
C TRP A 194 27.35 13.86 -17.87
N ARG A 195 26.73 14.42 -18.91
CA ARG A 195 26.27 15.82 -18.97
C ARG A 195 24.84 15.91 -19.48
N ALA A 196 24.25 17.12 -19.41
CA ALA A 196 22.87 17.37 -19.85
C ALA A 196 22.82 18.17 -21.16
N GLN A 197 21.93 17.76 -22.06
CA GLN A 197 21.51 18.58 -23.20
C GLN A 197 20.46 19.58 -22.72
N LEU A 198 20.79 20.87 -22.74
CA LEU A 198 19.95 21.95 -22.18
C LEU A 198 19.61 23.01 -23.23
N GLN A 199 18.40 23.57 -23.16
CA GLN A 199 17.94 24.66 -24.03
C GLN A 199 17.21 25.76 -23.23
N PRO A 200 17.46 27.07 -23.48
CA PRO A 200 18.45 27.63 -24.42
C PRO A 200 19.89 27.31 -23.97
N SER A 201 20.88 27.67 -24.79
CA SER A 201 22.30 27.41 -24.54
C SER A 201 22.70 27.87 -23.12
N PRO A 202 23.04 26.95 -22.20
CA PRO A 202 23.25 27.26 -20.80
C PRO A 202 24.58 28.01 -20.56
N PRO A 203 24.76 28.65 -19.39
CA PRO A 203 26.06 29.19 -18.97
C PRO A 203 27.15 28.12 -19.02
N THR A 204 28.38 28.49 -19.38
CA THR A 204 29.50 27.56 -19.62
C THR A 204 29.79 26.62 -18.44
N GLN A 205 29.54 27.05 -17.20
CA GLN A 205 29.66 26.22 -16.00
C GLN A 205 28.64 25.08 -16.00
N LEU A 206 27.35 25.39 -16.25
CA LEU A 206 26.27 24.40 -16.33
C LEU A 206 26.40 23.51 -17.58
N ALA A 207 26.87 24.06 -18.71
CA ALA A 207 27.17 23.31 -19.93
C ALA A 207 28.25 22.22 -19.73
N ASN A 208 29.16 22.44 -18.77
CA ASN A 208 30.24 21.51 -18.42
C ASN A 208 29.99 20.80 -17.07
N TYR A 209 28.79 20.93 -16.48
CA TYR A 209 28.47 20.26 -15.23
C TYR A 209 28.32 18.75 -15.47
N GLU A 210 29.25 17.98 -14.91
CA GLU A 210 29.27 16.53 -14.96
C GLU A 210 28.66 15.93 -13.68
N PHE A 211 27.73 15.00 -13.84
CA PHE A 211 26.98 14.36 -12.75
C PHE A 211 26.96 12.84 -12.88
N ASP A 212 26.84 12.15 -11.74
CA ASP A 212 26.68 10.69 -11.64
C ASP A 212 25.26 10.27 -11.21
N VAL A 213 24.40 11.24 -10.87
CA VAL A 213 22.98 11.03 -10.54
C VAL A 213 22.09 12.01 -11.33
N LEU A 214 21.01 11.49 -11.92
CA LEU A 214 19.91 12.26 -12.52
C LEU A 214 18.58 11.92 -11.84
N ILE A 215 17.94 12.90 -11.20
CA ILE A 215 16.57 12.76 -10.69
C ILE A 215 15.61 13.55 -11.58
N SER A 216 14.75 12.84 -12.33
CA SER A 216 13.67 13.46 -13.09
C SER A 216 12.43 13.65 -12.21
N ALA A 217 11.99 14.90 -12.08
CA ALA A 217 10.75 15.30 -11.42
C ALA A 217 9.94 16.28 -12.31
N ALA A 218 10.04 16.11 -13.62
CA ALA A 218 9.55 17.04 -14.65
C ALA A 218 8.01 17.07 -14.79
N GLY A 219 7.30 16.17 -14.10
CA GLY A 219 5.85 15.97 -14.17
C GLY A 219 5.43 15.01 -15.30
N GLY A 220 4.18 14.52 -15.27
CA GLY A 220 3.65 13.40 -16.07
C GLY A 220 3.62 13.54 -17.60
N LYS A 221 4.35 14.51 -18.18
CA LYS A 221 4.55 14.66 -19.64
C LYS A 221 6.03 14.63 -20.05
N PHE A 222 6.93 14.18 -19.19
CA PHE A 222 8.34 13.96 -19.52
C PHE A 222 8.96 12.86 -18.64
N VAL A 223 9.58 11.87 -19.27
CA VAL A 223 10.54 10.93 -18.69
C VAL A 223 11.83 10.96 -19.52
N PRO A 224 13.02 10.69 -18.94
CA PRO A 224 14.25 10.53 -19.70
C PRO A 224 14.21 9.30 -20.62
N GLU A 225 15.10 9.29 -21.62
CA GLU A 225 15.31 8.14 -22.50
C GLU A 225 15.64 6.85 -21.70
N GLY A 226 15.12 5.71 -22.17
CA GLY A 226 15.24 4.41 -21.50
C GLY A 226 14.10 4.07 -20.53
N PHE A 227 13.28 5.04 -20.10
CA PHE A 227 12.10 4.75 -19.26
C PHE A 227 10.84 4.52 -20.10
N THR A 228 10.33 3.29 -20.09
CA THR A 228 8.98 2.98 -20.58
C THR A 228 7.91 3.49 -19.62
N VAL A 229 6.78 3.96 -20.16
CA VAL A 229 5.60 4.34 -19.37
C VAL A 229 4.39 3.57 -19.89
N ARG A 230 3.71 2.84 -18.99
CA ARG A 230 2.44 2.18 -19.26
C ARG A 230 1.30 3.16 -19.06
N GLU A 231 0.47 3.30 -20.08
CA GLU A 231 -0.83 3.95 -19.97
C GLU A 231 -1.89 2.92 -19.58
N MET A 232 -2.62 3.17 -18.48
CA MET A 232 -3.85 2.43 -18.16
C MET A 232 -5.04 3.38 -18.28
N ARG A 233 -5.94 3.11 -19.24
CA ARG A 233 -7.17 3.88 -19.43
C ARG A 233 -8.35 3.26 -18.69
N GLY A 234 -8.95 4.04 -17.79
CA GLY A 234 -10.23 3.72 -17.15
C GLY A 234 -11.42 4.06 -18.04
N LYS A 235 -12.59 4.23 -17.40
CA LYS A 235 -13.77 4.82 -18.05
C LYS A 235 -13.53 6.32 -18.28
N LEU A 236 -14.02 6.87 -19.39
CA LEU A 236 -13.85 8.28 -19.75
C LEU A 236 -14.28 9.22 -18.62
N ALA A 237 -13.31 9.90 -18.01
CA ALA A 237 -13.50 10.81 -16.89
C ALA A 237 -12.88 12.18 -17.24
N ILE A 238 -13.69 13.24 -17.18
CA ILE A 238 -13.23 14.59 -17.50
C ILE A 238 -13.19 15.40 -16.21
N GLY A 239 -11.98 15.72 -15.76
CA GLY A 239 -11.75 16.60 -14.62
C GLY A 239 -11.91 18.06 -15.03
N ILE A 240 -12.59 18.86 -14.19
CA ILE A 240 -12.64 20.31 -14.31
C ILE A 240 -12.16 20.91 -12.99
N THR A 241 -11.19 21.83 -13.06
CA THR A 241 -10.75 22.62 -11.91
C THR A 241 -11.10 24.09 -12.10
N ALA A 242 -11.53 24.76 -11.04
CA ALA A 242 -11.82 26.19 -11.02
C ALA A 242 -11.26 26.84 -9.75
N ASN A 243 -10.69 28.04 -9.89
CA ASN A 243 -10.24 28.87 -8.79
C ASN A 243 -11.05 30.18 -8.79
N PHE A 244 -11.78 30.45 -7.70
CA PHE A 244 -12.47 31.74 -7.49
C PHE A 244 -11.72 32.60 -6.48
N VAL A 245 -11.90 33.91 -6.56
CA VAL A 245 -11.30 34.88 -5.63
C VAL A 245 -11.81 34.60 -4.20
N ASN A 246 -10.91 34.43 -3.25
CA ASN A 246 -11.21 34.33 -1.82
C ASN A 246 -10.93 35.69 -1.16
N GLY A 247 -11.98 36.47 -0.91
CA GLY A 247 -11.90 37.78 -0.25
C GLY A 247 -11.55 37.68 1.24
N ARG A 248 -11.76 36.49 1.83
CA ARG A 248 -11.61 36.15 3.25
C ARG A 248 -12.51 36.98 4.16
N THR A 249 -13.73 37.29 3.71
CA THR A 249 -14.78 37.83 4.58
C THR A 249 -15.19 36.80 5.63
N VAL A 250 -15.99 37.22 6.62
CA VAL A 250 -16.45 36.32 7.69
C VAL A 250 -17.38 35.25 7.10
N GLU A 251 -18.21 35.63 6.14
CA GLU A 251 -19.22 34.82 5.46
C GLU A 251 -18.53 33.70 4.64
N GLU A 252 -17.58 34.07 3.77
CA GLU A 252 -16.72 33.13 3.05
C GLU A 252 -16.01 32.18 4.02
N THR A 253 -15.53 32.69 5.15
CA THR A 253 -14.82 31.90 6.17
C THR A 253 -15.73 30.88 6.88
N GLN A 254 -17.04 31.10 6.99
CA GLN A 254 -17.99 30.14 7.59
C GLN A 254 -18.46 29.02 6.64
N VAL A 255 -18.31 29.15 5.32
CA VAL A 255 -18.75 28.09 4.38
C VAL A 255 -17.96 26.79 4.61
N PRO A 256 -18.59 25.63 4.85
CA PRO A 256 -17.87 24.37 5.04
C PRO A 256 -17.18 23.92 3.75
N GLU A 257 -16.03 23.27 3.89
CA GLU A 257 -15.32 22.60 2.80
C GLU A 257 -15.99 21.28 2.42
N ILE A 258 -15.67 20.77 1.22
CA ILE A 258 -16.26 19.54 0.68
C ILE A 258 -15.12 18.58 0.35
N SER A 259 -14.79 17.69 1.30
CA SER A 259 -13.67 16.75 1.24
C SER A 259 -13.90 15.55 0.29
N GLY A 260 -14.42 15.79 -0.93
CA GLY A 260 -14.70 14.76 -1.93
C GLY A 260 -16.05 14.07 -1.75
N VAL A 261 -17.14 14.79 -2.01
CA VAL A 261 -18.47 14.20 -2.05
C VAL A 261 -18.62 13.45 -3.38
N ALA A 262 -18.30 12.16 -3.38
CA ALA A 262 -18.51 11.28 -4.52
C ALA A 262 -19.99 10.84 -4.63
N ARG A 263 -20.47 10.67 -5.87
CA ARG A 263 -21.85 10.31 -6.19
C ARG A 263 -22.31 9.00 -5.55
N ILE A 264 -21.38 8.07 -5.30
CA ILE A 264 -21.63 6.79 -4.63
C ILE A 264 -22.25 7.02 -3.24
N TYR A 265 -21.79 8.03 -2.49
CA TYR A 265 -22.23 8.29 -1.12
C TYR A 265 -23.39 9.28 -1.01
N ASN A 266 -23.53 10.23 -1.94
CA ASN A 266 -24.54 11.29 -1.86
C ASN A 266 -25.31 11.46 -3.18
N GLN A 267 -26.05 10.42 -3.59
CA GLN A 267 -26.81 10.44 -4.85
C GLN A 267 -27.86 11.55 -4.91
N SER A 268 -28.53 11.86 -3.79
CA SER A 268 -29.58 12.89 -3.73
C SER A 268 -29.05 14.30 -4.02
N PHE A 269 -27.84 14.64 -3.56
CA PHE A 269 -27.16 15.88 -3.94
C PHE A 269 -26.95 15.97 -5.45
N PHE A 270 -26.40 14.94 -6.09
CA PHE A 270 -26.14 14.97 -7.54
C PHE A 270 -27.40 14.91 -8.39
N GLN A 271 -28.45 14.20 -7.96
CA GLN A 271 -29.76 14.26 -8.59
C GLN A 271 -30.37 15.66 -8.49
N SER A 272 -30.21 16.34 -7.35
CA SER A 272 -30.69 17.71 -7.14
C SER A 272 -29.91 18.72 -7.98
N LEU A 273 -28.58 18.60 -8.05
CA LEU A 273 -27.71 19.40 -8.93
C LEU A 273 -28.16 19.26 -10.40
N LEU A 274 -28.32 18.01 -10.87
CA LEU A 274 -28.75 17.72 -12.24
C LEU A 274 -30.13 18.31 -12.53
N LYS A 275 -31.09 18.17 -11.60
CA LYS A 275 -32.45 18.72 -11.75
C LYS A 275 -32.49 20.25 -11.74
N ALA A 276 -31.64 20.90 -10.95
CA ALA A 276 -31.63 22.36 -10.80
C ALA A 276 -30.78 23.09 -11.87
N THR A 277 -29.71 22.47 -12.37
CA THR A 277 -28.71 23.14 -13.23
C THR A 277 -28.49 22.45 -14.58
N GLY A 278 -28.99 21.23 -14.78
CA GLY A 278 -28.69 20.41 -15.95
C GLY A 278 -27.30 19.77 -15.95
N ILE A 279 -26.50 19.95 -14.88
CA ILE A 279 -25.12 19.46 -14.74
C ILE A 279 -25.09 18.04 -14.14
N ASP A 280 -24.46 17.08 -14.82
CA ASP A 280 -24.24 15.71 -14.31
C ASP A 280 -22.76 15.46 -13.96
N LEU A 281 -22.48 15.36 -12.65
CA LEU A 281 -21.15 15.11 -12.07
C LEU A 281 -21.06 13.73 -11.39
N GLU A 282 -19.83 13.28 -11.15
CA GLU A 282 -19.52 12.04 -10.42
C GLU A 282 -18.84 12.29 -9.07
N ASN A 283 -18.13 13.41 -8.93
CA ASN A 283 -17.53 13.89 -7.69
C ASN A 283 -17.42 15.42 -7.73
N ILE A 284 -17.46 16.07 -6.57
CA ILE A 284 -17.05 17.46 -6.39
C ILE A 284 -16.31 17.65 -5.04
N VAL A 285 -15.20 18.37 -5.11
CA VAL A 285 -14.33 18.76 -3.98
C VAL A 285 -14.33 20.28 -3.89
N TYR A 286 -14.28 20.83 -2.69
CA TYR A 286 -14.09 22.27 -2.41
C TYR A 286 -13.09 22.46 -1.27
N TYR A 287 -12.04 23.24 -1.52
CA TYR A 287 -11.00 23.64 -0.55
C TYR A 287 -10.87 25.18 -0.48
N LYS A 288 -10.64 25.73 0.72
CA LYS A 288 -10.58 27.18 0.98
C LYS A 288 -9.16 27.63 1.26
N ASP A 289 -8.35 27.72 0.21
CA ASP A 289 -6.93 28.07 0.27
C ASP A 289 -6.72 29.58 0.02
N ASP A 290 -5.66 29.96 -0.69
CA ASP A 290 -5.52 31.33 -1.21
C ASP A 290 -6.57 31.69 -2.29
N THR A 291 -7.29 30.69 -2.82
CA THR A 291 -8.49 30.79 -3.66
C THR A 291 -9.58 29.86 -3.13
N HIS A 292 -10.84 30.07 -3.54
CA HIS A 292 -11.87 29.04 -3.40
C HIS A 292 -11.68 28.05 -4.55
N TYR A 293 -11.07 26.92 -4.26
CA TYR A 293 -10.71 25.91 -5.26
C TYR A 293 -11.76 24.81 -5.33
N PHE A 294 -12.22 24.52 -6.53
CA PHE A 294 -13.10 23.40 -6.83
C PHE A 294 -12.42 22.45 -7.82
N VAL A 295 -12.54 21.15 -7.58
CA VAL A 295 -12.29 20.11 -8.61
C VAL A 295 -13.49 19.18 -8.68
N MET A 296 -13.94 18.90 -9.90
CA MET A 296 -15.13 18.09 -10.17
C MET A 296 -14.90 17.15 -11.35
N THR A 297 -15.50 15.96 -11.30
CA THR A 297 -15.49 15.01 -12.43
C THR A 297 -16.83 15.09 -13.14
N ALA A 298 -16.83 15.48 -14.41
CA ALA A 298 -18.03 15.72 -15.22
C ALA A 298 -18.17 14.67 -16.33
N LYS A 299 -19.41 14.25 -16.62
CA LYS A 299 -19.65 13.30 -17.72
C LYS A 299 -19.67 14.02 -19.07
N LYS A 300 -19.03 13.44 -20.09
CA LYS A 300 -18.98 13.97 -21.47
C LYS A 300 -20.34 14.44 -22.00
N GLN A 301 -21.40 13.64 -21.82
CA GLN A 301 -22.75 13.98 -22.28
C GLN A 301 -23.34 15.23 -21.61
N SER A 302 -22.96 15.55 -20.36
CA SER A 302 -23.37 16.80 -19.71
C SER A 302 -22.62 18.01 -20.28
N LEU A 303 -21.35 17.83 -20.66
CA LEU A 303 -20.52 18.90 -21.22
C LEU A 303 -20.92 19.23 -22.67
N LEU A 304 -21.24 18.22 -23.47
CA LEU A 304 -21.82 18.39 -24.81
C LEU A 304 -23.20 19.09 -24.75
N ARG A 305 -24.13 18.57 -23.94
CA ARG A 305 -25.49 19.14 -23.78
C ARG A 305 -25.49 20.62 -23.34
N LEU A 306 -24.52 21.02 -22.53
CA LEU A 306 -24.40 22.40 -22.02
C LEU A 306 -23.48 23.29 -22.89
N GLY A 307 -23.02 22.79 -24.04
CA GLY A 307 -22.19 23.55 -24.99
C GLY A 307 -20.77 23.86 -24.48
N VAL A 308 -20.28 23.12 -23.48
CA VAL A 308 -18.91 23.22 -22.96
C VAL A 308 -17.92 22.58 -23.94
N LEU A 309 -18.36 21.54 -24.66
CA LEU A 309 -17.65 20.90 -25.76
C LEU A 309 -18.47 21.10 -27.04
N ARG A 310 -17.83 21.53 -28.13
CA ARG A 310 -18.50 21.81 -29.42
C ARG A 310 -18.95 20.55 -30.14
N GLN A 311 -18.11 19.52 -30.14
CA GLN A 311 -18.31 18.26 -30.84
C GLN A 311 -17.83 17.08 -30.00
N ASP A 312 -18.40 15.90 -30.25
CA ASP A 312 -17.97 14.65 -29.63
C ASP A 312 -16.85 14.01 -30.46
N TYR A 313 -15.64 14.00 -29.90
CA TYR A 313 -14.45 13.34 -30.46
C TYR A 313 -14.13 12.06 -29.69
N SER A 314 -13.70 11.02 -30.40
CA SER A 314 -13.23 9.75 -29.82
C SER A 314 -11.90 9.86 -29.07
N GLU A 315 -10.99 10.70 -29.57
CA GLU A 315 -9.67 10.97 -28.97
C GLU A 315 -9.77 12.03 -27.87
N THR A 316 -9.36 11.72 -26.62
CA THR A 316 -9.54 12.66 -25.50
C THR A 316 -8.75 13.95 -25.64
N ASP A 317 -7.54 13.92 -26.21
CA ASP A 317 -6.73 15.12 -26.48
C ASP A 317 -7.42 16.09 -27.46
N ARG A 318 -8.19 15.57 -28.43
CA ARG A 318 -9.01 16.38 -29.35
C ARG A 318 -10.32 16.82 -28.70
N LEU A 319 -10.94 15.94 -27.91
CA LEU A 319 -12.15 16.24 -27.15
C LEU A 319 -11.94 17.40 -26.18
N LEU A 320 -10.80 17.43 -25.46
CA LEU A 320 -10.44 18.47 -24.50
C LEU A 320 -9.51 19.55 -25.07
N GLY A 321 -9.22 19.49 -26.37
CA GLY A 321 -8.39 20.47 -27.07
C GLY A 321 -9.02 21.87 -27.07
N SER A 322 -8.17 22.90 -27.10
CA SER A 322 -8.59 24.32 -27.06
C SER A 322 -9.51 24.75 -28.21
N ALA A 323 -9.55 23.99 -29.31
CA ALA A 323 -10.47 24.20 -30.42
C ALA A 323 -11.87 23.62 -30.19
N ASN A 324 -12.04 22.67 -29.25
CA ASN A 324 -13.31 22.02 -28.93
C ASN A 324 -13.95 22.52 -27.62
N VAL A 325 -13.13 22.91 -26.63
CA VAL A 325 -13.60 23.47 -25.35
C VAL A 325 -14.05 24.93 -25.54
N VAL A 326 -15.24 25.26 -25.06
CA VAL A 326 -15.82 26.62 -25.11
C VAL A 326 -15.61 27.34 -23.76
N PRO A 327 -14.74 28.37 -23.67
CA PRO A 327 -14.36 28.97 -22.38
C PRO A 327 -15.54 29.59 -21.62
N GLU A 328 -16.48 30.22 -22.32
CA GLU A 328 -17.62 30.94 -21.72
C GLU A 328 -18.70 29.97 -21.23
N ALA A 329 -18.78 28.77 -21.82
CA ALA A 329 -19.62 27.69 -21.32
C ALA A 329 -18.96 26.95 -20.15
N LEU A 330 -17.65 26.68 -20.23
CA LEU A 330 -16.87 26.09 -19.14
C LEU A 330 -16.93 26.95 -17.87
N GLN A 331 -16.79 28.28 -18.01
CA GLN A 331 -16.94 29.23 -16.90
C GLN A 331 -18.34 29.20 -16.28
N ARG A 332 -19.41 29.15 -17.10
CA ARG A 332 -20.80 29.06 -16.59
C ARG A 332 -21.04 27.73 -15.88
N PHE A 333 -20.58 26.63 -16.46
CA PHE A 333 -20.66 25.28 -15.89
C PHE A 333 -19.99 25.21 -14.52
N ALA A 334 -18.71 25.61 -14.44
CA ALA A 334 -17.94 25.55 -13.20
C ALA A 334 -18.51 26.49 -12.10
N ARG A 335 -18.95 27.69 -12.48
CA ARG A 335 -19.61 28.63 -11.53
C ARG A 335 -20.91 28.05 -10.98
N ALA A 336 -21.80 27.53 -11.84
CA ALA A 336 -23.08 26.99 -11.41
C ALA A 336 -22.93 25.74 -10.52
N ALA A 337 -21.96 24.87 -10.81
CA ALA A 337 -21.65 23.73 -9.96
C ALA A 337 -21.11 24.15 -8.57
N ALA A 338 -20.20 25.12 -8.52
CA ALA A 338 -19.62 25.64 -7.27
C ALA A 338 -20.64 26.40 -6.40
N ASP A 339 -21.47 27.23 -7.03
CA ASP A 339 -22.56 27.97 -6.38
C ASP A 339 -23.60 27.03 -5.75
N PHE A 340 -24.07 26.03 -6.52
CA PHE A 340 -24.99 25.02 -6.01
C PHE A 340 -24.37 24.20 -4.87
N ALA A 341 -23.12 23.76 -5.01
CA ALA A 341 -22.41 22.96 -4.01
C ALA A 341 -22.19 23.69 -2.69
N THR A 342 -22.10 25.02 -2.71
CA THR A 342 -21.96 25.87 -1.51
C THR A 342 -23.25 26.56 -1.09
N HIS A 343 -24.37 26.23 -1.74
CA HIS A 343 -25.70 26.82 -1.52
C HIS A 343 -25.71 28.36 -1.62
N GLY A 344 -24.93 28.93 -2.53
CA GLY A 344 -24.77 30.39 -2.71
C GLY A 344 -24.08 31.12 -1.56
N LYS A 345 -23.57 30.41 -0.53
CA LYS A 345 -23.01 31.03 0.69
C LYS A 345 -21.66 31.72 0.47
N LEU A 346 -21.00 31.47 -0.66
CA LEU A 346 -19.82 32.23 -1.11
C LEU A 346 -20.19 33.55 -1.81
N GLY A 347 -21.48 33.82 -2.02
CA GLY A 347 -21.94 34.99 -2.75
C GLY A 347 -21.57 34.93 -4.25
N LYS A 348 -21.34 36.10 -4.85
CA LYS A 348 -21.08 36.21 -6.29
C LYS A 348 -19.67 35.70 -6.63
N LEU A 349 -19.57 34.45 -7.10
CA LEU A 349 -18.32 33.81 -7.50
C LEU A 349 -17.63 34.48 -8.71
N GLU A 350 -16.55 35.22 -8.44
CA GLU A 350 -15.64 35.80 -9.43
C GLU A 350 -14.39 34.94 -9.59
N PHE A 351 -13.96 34.67 -10.84
CA PHE A 351 -12.80 33.81 -11.10
C PHE A 351 -11.50 34.51 -10.71
N ALA A 352 -10.57 33.74 -10.15
CA ALA A 352 -9.16 34.12 -10.08
C ALA A 352 -8.57 34.19 -11.50
N GLN A 353 -7.36 34.74 -11.63
CA GLN A 353 -6.66 34.83 -12.91
C GLN A 353 -5.58 33.75 -13.06
N ASP A 354 -5.53 33.11 -14.22
CA ASP A 354 -4.52 32.13 -14.59
C ASP A 354 -3.16 32.80 -14.87
N ALA A 355 -2.16 31.98 -15.24
CA ALA A 355 -0.81 32.43 -15.56
C ALA A 355 -0.71 33.47 -16.71
N HIS A 356 -1.81 33.71 -17.44
CA HIS A 356 -1.96 34.56 -18.62
C HIS A 356 -3.04 35.66 -18.43
N GLY A 357 -3.61 35.82 -17.22
CA GLY A 357 -4.64 36.82 -16.92
C GLY A 357 -6.08 36.42 -17.28
N ARG A 358 -6.32 35.18 -17.69
CA ARG A 358 -7.65 34.66 -18.07
C ARG A 358 -8.38 34.09 -16.84
N PRO A 359 -9.72 33.92 -16.86
CA PRO A 359 -10.44 33.21 -15.80
C PRO A 359 -9.84 31.82 -15.52
N ASP A 360 -9.47 31.57 -14.26
CA ASP A 360 -8.76 30.37 -13.81
C ASP A 360 -9.74 29.18 -13.70
N VAL A 361 -10.05 28.60 -14.86
CA VAL A 361 -10.80 27.36 -15.04
C VAL A 361 -10.16 26.54 -16.16
N SER A 362 -10.11 25.21 -16.00
CA SER A 362 -9.52 24.31 -17.01
C SER A 362 -10.12 22.91 -16.92
N ALA A 363 -10.15 22.22 -18.06
CA ALA A 363 -10.55 20.82 -18.20
C ALA A 363 -9.31 19.93 -18.43
N PHE A 364 -9.34 18.71 -17.91
CA PHE A 364 -8.26 17.74 -17.92
C PHE A 364 -8.81 16.34 -18.16
N ASP A 365 -8.00 15.47 -18.77
CA ASP A 365 -8.31 14.05 -18.84
C ASP A 365 -7.97 13.38 -17.49
N PHE A 366 -8.94 12.68 -16.90
CA PHE A 366 -8.76 11.81 -15.73
C PHE A 366 -8.98 10.32 -16.09
N THR A 367 -9.11 10.01 -17.38
CA THR A 367 -9.27 8.64 -17.92
C THR A 367 -7.96 7.89 -17.92
N SER A 368 -6.88 8.57 -18.28
CA SER A 368 -5.52 8.03 -18.30
C SER A 368 -4.94 8.03 -16.88
N MET A 369 -4.19 6.98 -16.57
CA MET A 369 -3.32 6.90 -15.41
C MET A 369 -1.96 6.39 -15.89
N MET A 370 -1.01 7.30 -16.07
CA MET A 370 0.35 6.97 -16.50
C MET A 370 1.18 6.41 -15.34
N ARG A 371 1.88 5.29 -15.58
CA ARG A 371 2.81 4.67 -14.62
C ARG A 371 4.09 4.23 -15.32
N ALA A 372 5.26 4.64 -14.84
CA ALA A 372 6.54 4.14 -15.35
C ALA A 372 6.72 2.63 -15.05
N GLU A 373 7.36 1.88 -15.94
CA GLU A 373 7.60 0.45 -15.71
C GLU A 373 8.55 0.21 -14.53
N SER A 374 9.67 0.93 -14.49
CA SER A 374 10.57 1.02 -13.34
C SER A 374 10.62 2.43 -12.77
N SER A 375 11.12 2.56 -11.54
CA SER A 375 11.37 3.84 -10.89
C SER A 375 12.81 4.34 -11.00
N ALA A 376 13.76 3.46 -11.35
CA ALA A 376 15.14 3.78 -11.63
C ALA A 376 15.74 2.97 -12.80
N ARG A 377 16.88 3.44 -13.31
CA ARG A 377 17.78 2.77 -14.26
C ARG A 377 19.23 3.18 -13.98
N VAL A 378 20.20 2.42 -14.45
CA VAL A 378 21.62 2.82 -14.49
C VAL A 378 22.13 2.74 -15.91
N GLN A 379 22.88 3.75 -16.36
CA GLN A 379 23.59 3.75 -17.64
C GLN A 379 25.10 3.82 -17.38
N GLU A 380 25.89 2.93 -17.99
CA GLU A 380 27.36 3.03 -17.99
C GLU A 380 27.90 3.20 -19.41
N LYS A 381 28.77 4.18 -19.62
CA LYS A 381 29.57 4.31 -20.84
C LYS A 381 31.00 4.70 -20.49
N HIS A 382 31.97 4.06 -21.15
CA HIS A 382 33.41 4.32 -20.93
C HIS A 382 33.89 4.20 -19.47
N GLY A 383 33.20 3.43 -18.61
CA GLY A 383 33.49 3.31 -17.18
C GLY A 383 32.93 4.42 -16.30
N ALA A 384 32.17 5.37 -16.86
CA ALA A 384 31.42 6.36 -16.10
C ALA A 384 29.95 5.93 -16.01
N ARG A 385 29.50 5.68 -14.78
CA ARG A 385 28.12 5.31 -14.45
C ARG A 385 27.25 6.55 -14.22
N LEU A 386 25.97 6.43 -14.51
CA LEU A 386 24.92 7.39 -14.22
C LEU A 386 23.73 6.63 -13.63
N LEU A 387 23.28 7.03 -12.43
CA LEU A 387 22.07 6.54 -11.79
C LEU A 387 20.89 7.48 -12.13
N LEU A 388 19.85 6.95 -12.77
CA LEU A 388 18.64 7.68 -13.14
C LEU A 388 17.49 7.29 -12.20
N GLY A 389 16.74 8.26 -11.68
CA GLY A 389 15.54 8.01 -10.87
C GLY A 389 14.37 8.93 -11.23
N LEU A 390 13.13 8.41 -11.16
CA LEU A 390 11.89 9.17 -11.38
C LEU A 390 11.21 9.51 -10.06
N VAL A 391 10.67 10.73 -9.93
CA VAL A 391 10.05 11.25 -8.71
C VAL A 391 8.80 12.10 -9.02
N GLY A 392 7.68 11.81 -8.37
CA GLY A 392 6.41 12.55 -8.55
C GLY A 392 5.62 12.12 -9.78
N ASP A 393 4.87 13.04 -10.39
CA ASP A 393 3.87 12.74 -11.43
C ASP A 393 4.42 12.03 -12.69
N CYS A 394 5.74 12.02 -12.92
CA CYS A 394 6.38 11.26 -14.02
C CYS A 394 6.69 9.80 -13.67
N LEU A 395 6.55 9.40 -12.40
CA LEU A 395 6.69 8.03 -11.93
C LEU A 395 5.32 7.34 -11.82
N VAL A 396 4.37 8.00 -11.14
CA VAL A 396 2.96 7.59 -11.04
C VAL A 396 2.10 8.85 -11.12
N GLU A 397 1.19 8.90 -12.09
CA GLU A 397 0.24 9.99 -12.21
C GLU A 397 -0.82 9.94 -11.10
N PRO A 398 -1.04 11.02 -10.34
CA PRO A 398 -2.01 11.02 -9.26
C PRO A 398 -3.42 11.36 -9.75
N PHE A 399 -4.42 10.55 -9.36
CA PHE A 399 -5.83 10.92 -9.50
C PHE A 399 -6.20 11.99 -8.46
N TRP A 400 -6.28 13.26 -8.89
CA TRP A 400 -6.36 14.42 -7.98
C TRP A 400 -7.52 14.38 -6.95
N PRO A 401 -8.73 13.89 -7.27
CA PRO A 401 -9.83 13.82 -6.30
C PRO A 401 -9.59 12.87 -5.11
N LEU A 402 -8.55 12.03 -5.13
CA LEU A 402 -8.11 11.21 -3.98
C LEU A 402 -6.88 11.79 -3.26
N GLY A 403 -6.37 12.96 -3.66
CA GLY A 403 -5.33 13.70 -2.92
C GLY A 403 -3.95 13.01 -2.83
N THR A 404 -3.69 11.97 -3.62
CA THR A 404 -2.52 11.09 -3.47
C THR A 404 -1.18 11.70 -3.89
N GLY A 405 -1.20 12.78 -4.70
CA GLY A 405 -0.02 13.27 -5.43
C GLY A 405 1.14 13.75 -4.56
N VAL A 406 0.90 14.63 -3.57
CA VAL A 406 1.99 15.12 -2.71
C VAL A 406 2.56 13.98 -1.86
N ALA A 407 1.69 13.11 -1.34
CA ALA A 407 2.10 11.98 -0.53
C ALA A 407 3.00 11.01 -1.32
N ARG A 408 2.50 10.45 -2.44
CA ARG A 408 3.26 9.49 -3.25
C ARG A 408 4.51 10.13 -3.89
N GLY A 409 4.42 11.41 -4.29
CA GLY A 409 5.57 12.15 -4.80
C GLY A 409 6.65 12.43 -3.74
N PHE A 410 6.28 12.62 -2.47
CA PHE A 410 7.25 12.77 -1.37
C PHE A 410 7.86 11.42 -0.97
N LEU A 411 7.06 10.34 -0.95
CA LEU A 411 7.58 8.99 -0.71
C LEU A 411 8.57 8.58 -1.80
N ALA A 412 8.24 8.80 -3.07
CA ALA A 412 9.17 8.60 -4.19
C ALA A 412 10.45 9.46 -4.07
N ALA A 413 10.35 10.69 -3.54
CA ALA A 413 11.52 11.53 -3.28
C ALA A 413 12.41 10.97 -2.15
N PHE A 414 11.82 10.43 -1.08
CA PHE A 414 12.56 9.74 -0.01
C PHE A 414 13.21 8.44 -0.50
N ASP A 415 12.48 7.63 -1.27
CA ASP A 415 12.99 6.37 -1.82
C ASP A 415 14.11 6.60 -2.86
N ALA A 416 14.02 7.68 -3.65
CA ALA A 416 15.10 8.10 -4.54
C ALA A 416 16.32 8.65 -3.79
N ALA A 417 16.13 9.44 -2.73
CA ALA A 417 17.25 9.93 -1.91
C ALA A 417 17.92 8.80 -1.11
N TRP A 418 17.15 7.82 -0.63
CA TRP A 418 17.68 6.60 -0.03
C TRP A 418 18.49 5.79 -1.05
N MET A 419 17.97 5.58 -2.26
CA MET A 419 18.70 4.94 -3.37
C MET A 419 20.02 5.65 -3.68
N VAL A 420 20.06 6.99 -3.70
CA VAL A 420 21.29 7.77 -3.90
C VAL A 420 22.27 7.64 -2.72
N LYS A 421 21.77 7.53 -1.49
CA LYS A 421 22.60 7.18 -0.32
C LYS A 421 23.22 5.78 -0.46
N ARG A 422 22.45 4.78 -0.90
CA ARG A 422 22.93 3.40 -1.15
C ARG A 422 23.97 3.35 -2.28
N TRP A 423 23.80 4.19 -3.30
CA TRP A 423 24.76 4.40 -4.40
C TRP A 423 26.08 5.02 -3.91
N ALA A 424 26.01 6.07 -3.10
CA ALA A 424 27.19 6.73 -2.53
C ALA A 424 27.99 5.83 -1.57
N GLU A 425 27.33 4.88 -0.91
CA GLU A 425 27.95 3.79 -0.12
C GLU A 425 28.69 2.75 -0.99
N GLY A 426 28.64 2.85 -2.32
CA GLY A 426 29.34 1.94 -3.23
C GLY A 426 28.65 0.59 -3.43
N ALA A 427 27.34 0.48 -3.16
CA ALA A 427 26.59 -0.74 -3.45
C ALA A 427 26.47 -1.00 -4.96
N GLU A 428 26.48 -2.27 -5.37
CA GLU A 428 26.46 -2.64 -6.79
C GLU A 428 25.18 -2.17 -7.50
N PRO A 429 25.24 -1.73 -8.78
CA PRO A 429 24.10 -1.13 -9.50
C PRO A 429 22.82 -1.98 -9.46
N LEU A 430 22.93 -3.29 -9.69
CA LEU A 430 21.79 -4.21 -9.67
C LEU A 430 21.18 -4.39 -8.26
N GLN A 431 21.97 -4.21 -7.20
CA GLN A 431 21.46 -4.22 -5.83
C GLN A 431 20.71 -2.92 -5.52
N VAL A 432 21.27 -1.77 -5.92
CA VAL A 432 20.62 -0.45 -5.77
C VAL A 432 19.28 -0.41 -6.53
N LEU A 433 19.24 -0.96 -7.74
CA LEU A 433 18.02 -1.08 -8.54
C LEU A 433 17.00 -2.03 -7.89
N ALA A 434 17.40 -3.24 -7.47
CA ALA A 434 16.49 -4.20 -6.84
C ALA A 434 15.89 -3.69 -5.52
N GLU A 435 16.71 -3.02 -4.70
CA GLU A 435 16.27 -2.36 -3.46
C GLU A 435 15.26 -1.24 -3.77
N ARG A 436 15.52 -0.43 -4.80
CA ARG A 436 14.64 0.68 -5.24
C ARG A 436 13.31 0.19 -5.84
N GLU A 437 13.32 -0.86 -6.65
CA GLU A 437 12.10 -1.39 -7.28
C GLU A 437 11.24 -2.19 -6.29
N SER A 438 11.85 -2.83 -5.28
CA SER A 438 11.10 -3.42 -4.14
C SER A 438 10.24 -2.36 -3.43
N LEU A 439 10.75 -1.15 -3.26
CA LEU A 439 9.98 -0.01 -2.72
C LEU A 439 8.91 0.49 -3.72
N TYR A 440 9.19 0.46 -5.02
CA TYR A 440 8.26 0.95 -6.03
C TYR A 440 6.98 0.10 -6.17
N GLN A 441 7.06 -1.21 -5.92
CA GLN A 441 5.89 -2.09 -5.91
C GLN A 441 4.80 -1.62 -4.92
N LEU A 442 5.21 -1.09 -3.76
CA LEU A 442 4.32 -0.59 -2.71
C LEU A 442 3.64 0.74 -3.08
N LEU A 443 4.33 1.61 -3.83
CA LEU A 443 3.98 3.02 -3.98
C LEU A 443 2.56 3.27 -4.53
N SER A 444 2.09 2.44 -5.46
CA SER A 444 0.74 2.58 -6.05
C SER A 444 -0.40 2.19 -5.11
N GLN A 445 -0.09 1.48 -4.02
CA GLN A 445 -1.06 0.96 -3.06
C GLN A 445 -1.11 1.77 -1.74
N THR A 446 -0.17 2.70 -1.52
CA THR A 446 -0.07 3.45 -0.26
C THR A 446 -1.34 4.24 0.07
N SER A 447 -1.68 4.28 1.35
CA SER A 447 -2.69 5.14 1.96
C SER A 447 -2.26 5.51 3.40
N PRO A 448 -2.87 6.50 4.07
CA PRO A 448 -2.58 6.80 5.47
C PRO A 448 -2.80 5.62 6.44
N GLU A 449 -3.65 4.66 6.06
CA GLU A 449 -4.07 3.52 6.89
C GLU A 449 -3.12 2.32 6.80
N ASN A 450 -2.47 2.10 5.65
CA ASN A 450 -1.56 0.97 5.42
C ASN A 450 -0.06 1.32 5.58
N MET A 451 0.25 2.52 6.05
CA MET A 451 1.60 3.00 6.38
C MET A 451 1.83 3.10 7.89
N HIS A 452 3.08 3.26 8.33
CA HIS A 452 3.40 3.38 9.76
C HIS A 452 2.66 4.58 10.40
N ARG A 453 1.90 4.33 11.47
CA ARG A 453 1.08 5.36 12.15
C ARG A 453 1.90 6.49 12.79
N ASN A 454 3.17 6.24 13.17
CA ASN A 454 4.01 7.25 13.81
C ASN A 454 4.70 8.19 12.80
N VAL A 455 3.90 9.06 12.19
CA VAL A 455 4.36 10.04 11.18
C VAL A 455 5.42 11.04 11.66
N ALA A 456 5.71 11.08 12.97
CA ALA A 456 6.76 11.92 13.55
C ALA A 456 8.16 11.29 13.51
N GLN A 457 8.25 9.98 13.22
CA GLN A 457 9.51 9.23 13.09
C GLN A 457 9.94 8.99 11.63
N TYR A 458 9.14 9.41 10.65
CA TYR A 458 9.44 9.21 9.22
C TYR A 458 10.77 9.89 8.83
N GLY A 459 11.70 9.11 8.28
CA GLY A 459 12.97 9.57 7.71
C GLY A 459 13.20 9.02 6.30
N LEU A 460 14.43 9.15 5.80
CA LEU A 460 14.82 8.55 4.52
C LEU A 460 14.78 7.02 4.55
N ASP A 461 15.13 6.41 5.68
CA ASP A 461 15.02 4.95 5.88
C ASP A 461 13.60 4.46 5.60
N PRO A 462 13.37 3.60 4.59
CA PRO A 462 12.04 3.15 4.23
C PRO A 462 11.33 2.31 5.30
N ALA A 463 12.07 1.67 6.21
CA ALA A 463 11.49 0.92 7.33
C ALA A 463 10.77 1.83 8.34
N THR A 464 11.10 3.13 8.38
CA THR A 464 10.35 4.11 9.19
C THR A 464 8.99 4.49 8.61
N ARG A 465 8.67 4.02 7.39
CA ARG A 465 7.52 4.48 6.58
C ARG A 465 6.61 3.32 6.16
N TYR A 466 7.19 2.23 5.65
CA TYR A 466 6.48 1.07 5.14
C TYR A 466 6.51 -0.09 6.15
N PRO A 467 5.38 -0.53 6.72
CA PRO A 467 5.34 -1.68 7.62
C PRO A 467 5.61 -3.00 6.86
N ASN A 468 6.17 -3.99 7.56
CA ASN A 468 6.47 -5.33 7.03
C ASN A 468 7.31 -5.30 5.73
N LEU A 469 8.23 -4.34 5.64
CA LEU A 469 9.03 -4.04 4.46
C LEU A 469 9.95 -5.21 4.03
N ASN A 470 9.76 -5.68 2.80
CA ASN A 470 10.68 -6.61 2.13
C ASN A 470 11.53 -5.90 1.06
N LEU A 471 12.76 -5.52 1.39
CA LEU A 471 13.74 -4.94 0.44
C LEU A 471 14.31 -5.95 -0.57
N ARG A 472 13.83 -7.20 -0.58
CA ARG A 472 14.20 -8.27 -1.52
C ARG A 472 12.99 -8.79 -2.30
N ALA A 473 11.89 -8.03 -2.35
CA ALA A 473 10.70 -8.37 -3.16
C ALA A 473 11.00 -8.38 -4.67
N VAL A 474 11.98 -7.57 -5.09
CA VAL A 474 12.67 -7.65 -6.38
C VAL A 474 14.12 -8.06 -6.12
N THR A 475 14.67 -8.92 -6.97
CA THR A 475 16.05 -9.41 -6.87
C THR A 475 16.97 -8.77 -7.92
N PRO A 476 18.30 -8.71 -7.70
CA PRO A 476 19.27 -8.19 -8.69
C PRO A 476 19.23 -8.87 -10.07
N ASN A 477 18.65 -10.07 -10.18
CA ASN A 477 18.48 -10.75 -11.46
C ASN A 477 17.30 -10.21 -12.28
N GLN A 478 16.25 -9.70 -11.61
CA GLN A 478 15.01 -9.22 -12.24
C GLN A 478 15.09 -7.76 -12.71
N VAL A 479 16.26 -7.11 -12.58
CA VAL A 479 16.50 -5.69 -12.94
C VAL A 479 17.73 -5.53 -13.84
N ARG A 480 18.14 -6.60 -14.53
CA ARG A 480 19.30 -6.61 -15.45
C ARG A 480 19.04 -5.72 -16.67
N ASP A 481 17.81 -5.73 -17.14
CA ASP A 481 17.24 -4.86 -18.19
C ASP A 481 17.20 -3.37 -17.80
N LEU A 482 17.36 -3.04 -16.51
CA LEU A 482 17.44 -1.67 -16.01
C LEU A 482 18.89 -1.14 -15.92
N TYR A 483 19.89 -1.94 -16.33
CA TYR A 483 21.31 -1.57 -16.30
C TYR A 483 21.93 -1.59 -17.71
N ASP A 484 21.93 -0.43 -18.36
CA ASP A 484 22.37 -0.23 -19.75
C ASP A 484 23.91 -0.02 -19.83
N VAL A 485 24.65 -1.06 -20.23
CA VAL A 485 26.09 -0.93 -20.54
C VAL A 485 26.26 -0.56 -22.02
N LEU A 486 26.47 0.72 -22.30
CA LEU A 486 26.60 1.24 -23.66
C LEU A 486 27.96 0.88 -24.26
N ALA A 487 27.97 -0.19 -25.03
CA ALA A 487 29.14 -0.68 -25.76
C ALA A 487 29.75 0.36 -26.72
N LYS A 488 30.99 0.11 -27.15
CA LYS A 488 31.63 0.90 -28.22
C LYS A 488 30.88 0.69 -29.54
N GLU A 489 30.84 1.73 -30.37
CA GLU A 489 30.47 1.60 -31.78
C GLU A 489 31.42 0.62 -32.50
N PRO A 490 30.96 -0.09 -33.55
CA PRO A 490 31.74 -1.08 -34.28
C PRO A 490 32.79 -0.41 -35.20
N VAL A 491 33.85 0.13 -34.57
CA VAL A 491 35.06 0.57 -35.27
C VAL A 491 35.69 -0.64 -35.97
N GLN A 492 35.98 -0.49 -37.26
CA GLN A 492 36.56 -1.55 -38.10
C GLN A 492 37.88 -2.07 -37.50
N LYS A 493 38.11 -3.38 -37.61
CA LYS A 493 39.32 -4.03 -37.08
C LYS A 493 40.57 -3.46 -37.74
N SER A 494 41.52 -3.03 -36.91
CA SER A 494 42.95 -2.97 -37.27
C SER A 494 43.74 -3.60 -36.13
N ASP A 495 44.52 -4.64 -36.43
CA ASP A 495 45.23 -5.40 -35.39
C ASP A 495 46.31 -4.57 -34.69
N LYS A 496 46.36 -4.71 -33.35
CA LYS A 496 47.58 -5.16 -32.66
C LYS A 496 47.31 -5.53 -31.20
N THR A 497 47.92 -6.64 -30.80
CA THR A 497 47.92 -7.19 -29.44
C THR A 497 48.82 -6.38 -28.52
N ASP A 498 48.40 -6.10 -27.29
CA ASP A 498 49.10 -6.64 -26.11
C ASP A 498 48.15 -6.73 -24.89
N ALA A 499 48.57 -7.43 -23.84
CA ALA A 499 47.68 -7.97 -22.80
C ALA A 499 47.54 -7.12 -21.52
N GLY A 500 46.40 -7.31 -20.82
CA GLY A 500 46.11 -6.71 -19.51
C GLY A 500 44.80 -7.25 -18.93
N LYS A 501 44.80 -8.49 -18.42
CA LYS A 501 43.60 -9.23 -17.99
C LYS A 501 43.18 -8.93 -16.54
N LEU A 502 41.87 -8.88 -16.30
CA LEU A 502 41.25 -9.65 -15.21
C LEU A 502 39.78 -9.99 -15.52
N ALA A 503 39.32 -11.17 -15.07
CA ALA A 503 37.91 -11.57 -14.87
C ALA A 503 36.95 -11.85 -16.07
N THR A 504 37.39 -12.36 -17.23
CA THR A 504 36.49 -12.92 -18.29
C THR A 504 36.74 -14.39 -18.68
N GLY A 505 37.82 -15.00 -18.22
CA GLY A 505 38.38 -16.23 -18.82
C GLY A 505 37.55 -17.53 -18.75
N THR A 506 36.54 -17.63 -17.88
CA THR A 506 35.70 -18.83 -17.76
C THR A 506 34.60 -18.89 -18.81
N GLN A 507 33.96 -17.76 -19.11
CA GLN A 507 32.89 -17.68 -20.11
C GLN A 507 33.44 -17.78 -21.54
N GLU A 508 34.62 -17.19 -21.79
CA GLU A 508 35.39 -17.34 -23.03
C GLU A 508 35.65 -18.82 -23.35
N ALA A 509 36.08 -19.61 -22.36
CA ALA A 509 36.38 -21.03 -22.51
C ALA A 509 35.13 -21.89 -22.71
N LEU A 510 34.03 -21.59 -22.00
CA LEU A 510 32.76 -22.29 -22.18
C LEU A 510 32.17 -22.04 -23.58
N LEU A 511 32.20 -20.80 -24.06
CA LEU A 511 31.73 -20.44 -25.40
C LEU A 511 32.51 -21.18 -26.50
N HIS A 512 33.84 -21.23 -26.40
CA HIS A 512 34.68 -21.97 -27.34
C HIS A 512 34.36 -23.47 -27.32
N TRP A 513 34.18 -24.07 -26.14
CA TRP A 513 33.81 -25.49 -26.04
C TRP A 513 32.44 -25.78 -26.66
N CYS A 514 31.43 -24.93 -26.39
CA CYS A 514 30.12 -25.06 -27.02
C CYS A 514 30.19 -24.93 -28.56
N GLN A 515 31.01 -24.00 -29.08
CA GLN A 515 31.28 -23.86 -30.52
C GLN A 515 31.92 -25.11 -31.12
N GLU A 516 32.85 -25.73 -30.41
CA GLU A 516 33.53 -26.96 -30.83
C GLU A 516 32.57 -28.17 -30.85
N GLN A 517 31.74 -28.35 -29.82
CA GLN A 517 30.77 -29.45 -29.78
C GLN A 517 29.65 -29.31 -30.83
N THR A 518 29.17 -28.08 -31.05
CA THR A 518 28.09 -27.78 -32.03
C THR A 518 28.59 -27.54 -33.46
N ALA A 519 29.90 -27.66 -33.71
CA ALA A 519 30.45 -27.56 -35.05
C ALA A 519 29.88 -28.65 -35.99
N GLY A 520 29.58 -28.27 -37.24
CA GLY A 520 29.18 -29.18 -38.31
C GLY A 520 27.68 -29.51 -38.39
N TYR A 521 26.84 -29.00 -37.50
CA TYR A 521 25.39 -29.14 -37.62
C TYR A 521 24.79 -28.06 -38.53
N ALA A 522 23.82 -28.43 -39.36
CA ALA A 522 23.11 -27.48 -40.22
C ALA A 522 22.20 -26.55 -39.39
N GLY A 523 22.19 -25.26 -39.71
CA GLY A 523 21.38 -24.24 -39.03
C GLY A 523 21.94 -23.73 -37.69
N VAL A 524 22.86 -24.45 -37.05
CA VAL A 524 23.40 -24.09 -35.72
C VAL A 524 24.64 -23.21 -35.84
N HIS A 525 24.64 -22.05 -35.17
CA HIS A 525 25.81 -21.17 -35.10
C HIS A 525 25.93 -20.47 -33.74
N VAL A 526 26.67 -21.10 -32.81
CA VAL A 526 26.89 -20.56 -31.46
C VAL A 526 27.84 -19.36 -31.50
N THR A 527 27.32 -18.16 -31.23
CA THR A 527 28.12 -16.91 -31.18
C THR A 527 28.11 -16.23 -29.81
N ASP A 528 27.10 -16.54 -28.99
CA ASP A 528 26.94 -16.10 -27.61
C ASP A 528 26.44 -17.25 -26.72
N LEU A 529 26.19 -16.95 -25.44
CA LEU A 529 25.53 -17.86 -24.49
C LEU A 529 24.14 -17.33 -24.14
N SER A 530 23.40 -16.88 -25.16
CA SER A 530 22.06 -16.32 -25.05
C SER A 530 21.24 -16.54 -26.33
N SER A 531 21.28 -15.62 -27.28
CA SER A 531 20.44 -15.64 -28.50
C SER A 531 20.71 -16.83 -29.42
N SER A 532 21.94 -17.36 -29.42
CA SER A 532 22.35 -18.51 -30.25
C SER A 532 21.74 -19.85 -29.80
N TRP A 533 20.95 -19.85 -28.73
CA TRP A 533 20.30 -21.04 -28.16
C TRP A 533 18.76 -20.92 -28.15
N ALA A 534 18.24 -19.76 -28.58
CA ALA A 534 16.82 -19.44 -28.51
C ALA A 534 15.95 -20.23 -29.51
N ASP A 535 16.55 -20.85 -30.52
CA ASP A 535 15.89 -21.74 -31.48
C ASP A 535 15.82 -23.21 -31.00
N GLY A 536 16.48 -23.54 -29.88
CA GLY A 536 16.64 -24.90 -29.36
C GLY A 536 17.62 -25.79 -30.13
N LEU A 537 17.96 -25.47 -31.38
CA LEU A 537 18.78 -26.31 -32.26
C LEU A 537 20.21 -26.47 -31.73
N ALA A 538 20.77 -25.42 -31.11
CA ALA A 538 22.09 -25.50 -30.47
C ALA A 538 22.12 -26.46 -29.27
N LEU A 539 21.03 -26.57 -28.49
CA LEU A 539 20.92 -27.57 -27.42
C LEU A 539 20.77 -28.99 -28.00
N CYS A 540 19.93 -29.16 -29.03
CA CYS A 540 19.79 -30.45 -29.72
C CYS A 540 21.13 -30.95 -30.30
N ALA A 541 21.89 -30.07 -30.95
CA ALA A 541 23.22 -30.38 -31.49
C ALA A 541 24.23 -30.77 -30.40
N LEU A 542 24.19 -30.11 -29.25
CA LEU A 542 25.05 -30.44 -28.10
C LEU A 542 24.68 -31.82 -27.50
N VAL A 543 23.39 -32.11 -27.31
CA VAL A 543 22.91 -33.40 -26.79
C VAL A 543 23.24 -34.53 -27.77
N HIS A 544 22.95 -34.37 -29.06
CA HIS A 544 23.28 -35.37 -30.09
C HIS A 544 24.80 -35.60 -30.24
N ARG A 545 25.64 -34.57 -30.03
CA ARG A 545 27.10 -34.72 -30.04
C ARG A 545 27.59 -35.63 -28.90
N LEU A 546 26.94 -35.55 -27.74
CA LEU A 546 27.34 -36.24 -26.51
C LEU A 546 26.73 -37.64 -26.37
N CYS A 547 25.53 -37.88 -26.93
CA CYS A 547 24.92 -39.21 -27.11
C CYS A 547 24.48 -39.45 -28.57
N PRO A 548 25.41 -39.83 -29.46
CA PRO A 548 25.07 -40.22 -30.83
C PRO A 548 24.24 -41.51 -30.85
N GLY A 549 23.02 -41.45 -31.40
CA GLY A 549 22.12 -42.61 -31.55
C GLY A 549 20.68 -42.41 -31.02
N LEU A 550 20.38 -41.29 -30.35
CA LEU A 550 19.03 -40.98 -29.83
C LEU A 550 18.12 -40.20 -30.80
N LEU A 551 18.67 -39.67 -31.90
CA LEU A 551 17.94 -38.92 -32.92
C LEU A 551 18.73 -38.88 -34.22
N GLU A 552 18.06 -38.81 -35.38
CA GLU A 552 18.70 -38.41 -36.64
C GLU A 552 18.65 -36.87 -36.76
N PRO A 553 19.72 -36.17 -37.18
CA PRO A 553 19.67 -34.71 -37.41
C PRO A 553 18.59 -34.28 -38.41
N SER A 554 18.15 -35.23 -39.25
CA SER A 554 17.03 -35.11 -40.19
C SER A 554 15.67 -34.84 -39.50
N ASP A 555 15.46 -35.37 -38.29
CA ASP A 555 14.14 -35.40 -37.63
C ASP A 555 13.72 -34.05 -37.02
N LEU A 556 14.66 -33.12 -36.81
CA LEU A 556 14.40 -31.79 -36.23
C LEU A 556 14.00 -30.75 -37.29
N GLN A 557 14.00 -31.09 -38.57
CA GLN A 557 13.86 -30.15 -39.68
C GLN A 557 12.41 -29.66 -39.86
N GLY A 558 12.00 -28.72 -39.00
CA GLY A 558 10.66 -28.11 -38.99
C GLY A 558 10.00 -28.02 -37.61
N VAL A 559 10.66 -28.51 -36.56
CA VAL A 559 10.17 -28.49 -35.16
C VAL A 559 10.18 -27.06 -34.60
N GLY A 560 9.19 -26.71 -33.76
CA GLY A 560 9.14 -25.38 -33.14
C GLY A 560 10.21 -25.19 -32.07
N ALA A 561 10.76 -23.97 -31.94
CA ALA A 561 11.87 -23.69 -31.01
C ALA A 561 11.61 -24.12 -29.55
N LEU A 562 10.37 -23.99 -29.08
CA LEU A 562 9.96 -24.44 -27.74
C LEU A 562 9.94 -25.97 -27.60
N GLU A 563 9.57 -26.69 -28.66
CA GLU A 563 9.52 -28.15 -28.70
C GLU A 563 10.93 -28.73 -28.77
N ALA A 564 11.79 -28.20 -29.66
CA ALA A 564 13.19 -28.57 -29.77
C ALA A 564 13.95 -28.33 -28.45
N THR A 565 13.76 -27.16 -27.84
CA THR A 565 14.32 -26.85 -26.51
C THR A 565 13.81 -27.80 -25.43
N SER A 566 12.49 -28.07 -25.38
CA SER A 566 11.91 -28.96 -24.38
C SER A 566 12.41 -30.40 -24.52
N TRP A 567 12.56 -30.90 -25.76
CA TRP A 567 13.15 -32.20 -26.05
C TRP A 567 14.60 -32.27 -25.56
N ALA A 568 15.44 -31.29 -25.91
CA ALA A 568 16.86 -31.29 -25.53
C ALA A 568 17.07 -31.23 -24.01
N LEU A 569 16.27 -30.41 -23.30
CA LEU A 569 16.28 -30.36 -21.84
C LEU A 569 15.89 -31.72 -21.21
N LYS A 570 14.85 -32.38 -21.74
CA LYS A 570 14.37 -33.68 -21.23
C LYS A 570 15.38 -34.80 -21.46
N VAL A 571 15.93 -34.92 -22.67
CA VAL A 571 16.91 -35.97 -23.01
C VAL A 571 18.22 -35.75 -22.23
N ALA A 572 18.64 -34.50 -21.99
CA ALA A 572 19.77 -34.23 -21.11
C ALA A 572 19.51 -34.61 -19.63
N GLU A 573 18.27 -34.53 -19.15
CA GLU A 573 17.92 -35.00 -17.81
C GLU A 573 17.87 -36.52 -17.71
N GLU A 574 17.22 -37.19 -18.67
CA GLU A 574 17.01 -38.64 -18.69
C GLU A 574 18.28 -39.44 -19.01
N GLU A 575 19.05 -39.01 -20.01
CA GLU A 575 20.19 -39.77 -20.56
C GLU A 575 21.56 -39.25 -20.08
N LEU A 576 21.70 -37.93 -19.85
CA LEU A 576 22.95 -37.33 -19.37
C LEU A 576 22.93 -37.05 -17.85
N GLY A 577 21.77 -37.13 -17.19
CA GLY A 577 21.59 -36.81 -15.78
C GLY A 577 21.71 -35.32 -15.42
N ILE A 578 21.63 -34.43 -16.42
CA ILE A 578 21.80 -32.98 -16.26
C ILE A 578 20.43 -32.31 -16.13
N THR A 579 19.98 -32.15 -14.88
CA THR A 579 18.71 -31.50 -14.52
C THR A 579 18.62 -30.06 -15.08
N PRO A 580 17.51 -29.64 -15.72
CA PRO A 580 17.32 -28.29 -16.24
C PRO A 580 17.47 -27.20 -15.17
N VAL A 581 18.26 -26.17 -15.45
CA VAL A 581 18.41 -24.98 -14.57
C VAL A 581 17.45 -23.86 -14.94
N SER A 582 17.09 -23.77 -16.23
CA SER A 582 16.12 -22.81 -16.78
C SER A 582 15.04 -23.56 -17.55
N SER A 583 13.81 -23.02 -17.60
CA SER A 583 12.72 -23.62 -18.38
C SER A 583 12.93 -23.42 -19.89
N ALA A 584 12.33 -24.29 -20.71
CA ALA A 584 12.39 -24.14 -22.17
C ALA A 584 11.91 -22.77 -22.66
N GLN A 585 10.89 -22.21 -22.01
CA GLN A 585 10.39 -20.85 -22.29
C GLN A 585 11.43 -19.76 -21.98
N ALA A 586 12.20 -19.89 -20.89
CA ALA A 586 13.22 -18.93 -20.51
C ALA A 586 14.45 -18.96 -21.45
N VAL A 587 14.80 -20.15 -21.96
CA VAL A 587 15.85 -20.32 -22.99
C VAL A 587 15.41 -19.74 -24.32
N VAL A 588 14.21 -20.08 -24.81
CA VAL A 588 13.66 -19.55 -26.09
C VAL A 588 13.43 -18.04 -26.04
N ALA A 589 13.04 -17.48 -24.88
CA ALA A 589 12.92 -16.04 -24.69
C ALA A 589 14.27 -15.31 -24.49
N GLY A 590 15.38 -16.05 -24.34
CA GLY A 590 16.69 -15.49 -23.98
C GLY A 590 16.73 -14.77 -22.62
N SER A 591 15.73 -14.98 -21.76
CA SER A 591 15.47 -14.17 -20.57
C SER A 591 16.30 -14.57 -19.35
N ASP A 592 16.95 -15.73 -19.38
CA ASP A 592 17.86 -16.20 -18.33
C ASP A 592 19.23 -16.69 -18.89
N PRO A 593 20.12 -15.77 -19.32
CA PRO A 593 21.46 -16.14 -19.77
C PRO A 593 22.33 -16.76 -18.68
N LEU A 594 22.11 -16.47 -17.38
CA LEU A 594 22.93 -17.05 -16.32
C LEU A 594 22.53 -18.49 -15.97
N GLY A 595 21.23 -18.80 -15.93
CA GLY A 595 20.78 -20.18 -15.80
C GLY A 595 21.18 -21.02 -17.00
N LEU A 596 21.13 -20.47 -18.22
CA LEU A 596 21.69 -21.11 -19.41
C LEU A 596 23.21 -21.33 -19.32
N ILE A 597 23.99 -20.34 -18.88
CA ILE A 597 25.43 -20.48 -18.65
C ILE A 597 25.73 -21.54 -17.57
N ALA A 598 24.96 -21.58 -16.48
CA ALA A 598 25.10 -22.59 -15.43
C ALA A 598 24.75 -23.99 -15.95
N TYR A 599 23.67 -24.11 -16.73
CA TYR A 599 23.25 -25.35 -17.37
C TYR A 599 24.34 -25.88 -18.32
N LEU A 600 24.81 -25.06 -19.25
CA LEU A 600 25.91 -25.41 -20.18
C LEU A 600 27.23 -25.71 -19.44
N SER A 601 27.47 -25.05 -18.30
CA SER A 601 28.62 -25.37 -17.43
C SER A 601 28.55 -26.78 -16.85
N HIS A 602 27.35 -27.35 -16.63
CA HIS A 602 27.22 -28.76 -16.22
C HIS A 602 27.65 -29.71 -17.34
N PHE A 603 27.26 -29.47 -18.61
CA PHE A 603 27.73 -30.27 -19.75
C PHE A 603 29.25 -30.19 -19.91
N HIS A 604 29.80 -28.97 -19.90
CA HIS A 604 31.25 -28.75 -19.99
C HIS A 604 31.99 -29.45 -18.83
N SER A 605 31.49 -29.35 -17.59
CA SER A 605 32.07 -30.04 -16.43
C SER A 605 32.03 -31.57 -16.54
N ALA A 606 30.94 -32.13 -17.09
CA ALA A 606 30.74 -33.58 -17.20
C ALA A 606 31.46 -34.24 -18.40
N PHE A 607 31.78 -33.48 -19.46
CA PHE A 607 32.23 -34.04 -20.74
C PHE A 607 33.56 -33.49 -21.28
N LYS A 608 34.20 -32.50 -20.63
CA LYS A 608 35.48 -31.95 -21.08
C LYS A 608 36.64 -32.94 -21.12
N ASP A 609 36.71 -33.87 -20.17
CA ASP A 609 37.88 -34.71 -19.93
C ASP A 609 37.76 -36.15 -20.52
N LYS A 610 36.94 -36.34 -21.56
CA LYS A 610 36.81 -37.64 -22.27
C LYS A 610 37.57 -37.65 -23.60
N PRO A 611 38.76 -38.28 -23.70
CA PRO A 611 39.47 -38.42 -24.98
C PRO A 611 38.84 -39.50 -25.88
N HIS A 612 38.80 -39.25 -27.19
CA HIS A 612 38.46 -40.26 -28.20
C HIS A 612 39.69 -41.08 -28.62
N SER A 613 39.61 -42.42 -28.61
CA SER A 613 40.22 -43.34 -29.60
C SER A 613 39.92 -44.83 -29.29
N PRO A 614 40.02 -45.75 -30.26
CA PRO A 614 39.66 -47.18 -30.11
C PRO A 614 40.88 -48.13 -29.96
N GLY A 615 40.63 -49.34 -29.43
CA GLY A 615 41.48 -50.52 -29.68
C GLY A 615 42.12 -51.21 -28.45
N ASP A 616 41.53 -52.36 -28.08
CA ASP A 616 42.12 -53.60 -27.54
C ASP A 616 43.32 -53.69 -26.55
N LEU A 617 43.11 -54.62 -25.59
CA LEU A 617 44.06 -55.53 -24.91
C LEU A 617 44.87 -55.14 -23.63
N GLU A 618 44.70 -56.04 -22.63
CA GLU A 618 45.56 -56.41 -21.49
C GLU A 618 45.85 -55.43 -20.32
N GLY A 619 46.14 -56.02 -19.15
CA GLY A 619 46.50 -55.37 -17.87
C GLY A 619 47.69 -56.11 -17.20
N PRO A 620 47.94 -56.02 -15.86
CA PRO A 620 47.08 -55.48 -14.79
C PRO A 620 47.76 -54.53 -13.76
N VAL A 621 46.93 -53.77 -13.05
CA VAL A 621 47.01 -53.29 -11.64
C VAL A 621 48.39 -52.96 -11.01
N SER A 622 48.60 -51.68 -10.68
CA SER A 622 49.11 -51.25 -9.35
C SER A 622 48.75 -49.78 -9.04
N GLN A 623 48.76 -49.41 -7.75
CA GLN A 623 47.97 -48.31 -7.19
C GLN A 623 48.59 -46.90 -7.30
N GLY A 624 47.73 -45.90 -7.56
CA GLY A 624 47.93 -44.46 -7.33
C GLY A 624 46.57 -43.78 -7.17
N SER A 625 46.42 -42.84 -6.23
CA SER A 625 45.09 -42.45 -5.70
C SER A 625 44.45 -41.21 -6.37
N PRO A 626 43.17 -41.29 -6.80
CA PRO A 626 42.36 -40.13 -7.16
C PRO A 626 41.49 -39.67 -5.98
N GLY A 627 41.82 -38.52 -5.39
CA GLY A 627 40.98 -37.85 -4.39
C GLY A 627 39.82 -37.04 -4.99
N THR A 628 38.93 -36.57 -4.12
CA THR A 628 38.02 -35.41 -4.32
C THR A 628 36.98 -35.39 -5.45
N SER A 629 36.77 -36.46 -6.25
CA SER A 629 35.59 -36.52 -7.17
C SER A 629 34.34 -37.16 -6.56
N SER A 630 34.50 -38.09 -5.60
CA SER A 630 33.37 -38.84 -5.00
C SER A 630 32.43 -37.99 -4.11
N ALA A 631 32.94 -36.91 -3.50
CA ALA A 631 32.23 -36.15 -2.46
C ALA A 631 30.92 -35.49 -2.94
N VAL A 632 30.89 -34.96 -4.17
CA VAL A 632 29.72 -34.24 -4.72
C VAL A 632 28.55 -35.20 -4.98
N LEU A 633 28.84 -36.37 -5.56
CA LEU A 633 27.86 -37.45 -5.74
C LEU A 633 27.38 -38.06 -4.42
N PHE A 634 28.19 -38.01 -3.36
CA PHE A 634 27.79 -38.45 -2.03
C PHE A 634 26.84 -37.44 -1.36
N LEU A 635 27.12 -36.14 -1.44
CA LEU A 635 26.26 -35.07 -0.91
C LEU A 635 24.88 -35.06 -1.58
N GLY A 636 24.82 -35.22 -2.91
CA GLY A 636 23.54 -35.33 -3.64
C GLY A 636 22.69 -36.55 -3.23
N LYS A 637 23.32 -37.63 -2.76
CA LYS A 637 22.61 -38.79 -2.17
C LYS A 637 22.16 -38.50 -0.73
N LEU A 638 23.02 -37.87 0.08
CA LEU A 638 22.70 -37.51 1.47
C LEU A 638 21.48 -36.57 1.58
N GLN A 639 21.37 -35.62 0.65
CA GLN A 639 20.25 -34.67 0.58
C GLN A 639 18.92 -35.37 0.26
N ARG A 640 18.93 -36.40 -0.61
CA ARG A 640 17.76 -37.26 -0.89
C ARG A 640 17.37 -38.14 0.30
N THR A 641 18.34 -38.60 1.11
CA THR A 641 18.05 -39.34 2.35
C THR A 641 17.36 -38.45 3.38
N LEU A 642 17.89 -37.25 3.65
CA LEU A 642 17.33 -36.30 4.63
C LEU A 642 15.90 -35.84 4.29
N GLN A 643 15.56 -35.74 3.00
CA GLN A 643 14.20 -35.45 2.55
C GLN A 643 13.23 -36.65 2.75
N ARG A 644 13.72 -37.89 2.76
CA ARG A 644 12.91 -39.07 3.12
C ARG A 644 12.72 -39.24 4.62
N THR A 645 13.71 -38.93 5.46
CA THR A 645 13.57 -39.04 6.92
C THR A 645 12.42 -38.17 7.45
N ARG A 646 12.31 -36.92 6.97
CA ARG A 646 11.18 -36.03 7.31
C ARG A 646 9.81 -36.47 6.81
N ALA A 647 9.75 -37.45 5.90
CA ALA A 647 8.50 -38.08 5.46
C ALA A 647 8.17 -39.37 6.25
N GLN A 648 9.03 -39.78 7.19
CA GLN A 648 8.94 -41.07 7.89
C GLN A 648 9.07 -40.97 9.43
N GLU A 649 9.32 -39.78 9.99
CA GLU A 649 9.30 -39.53 11.45
C GLU A 649 7.89 -39.26 12.02
N ASN A 650 6.82 -39.44 11.23
CA ASN A 650 5.44 -39.17 11.64
C ASN A 650 4.54 -40.44 11.63
N ARG A 651 5.14 -41.60 11.96
CA ARG A 651 4.55 -42.93 12.24
C ARG A 651 5.70 -43.93 12.50
N GLU A 652 5.78 -44.73 13.56
CA GLU A 652 4.93 -44.95 14.75
C GLU A 652 5.86 -45.27 15.95
N ASP A 653 5.44 -44.94 17.18
CA ASP A 653 5.91 -45.62 18.40
C ASP A 653 4.81 -46.58 18.88
N ALA A 654 5.18 -47.69 19.52
CA ALA A 654 4.40 -48.94 19.39
C ALA A 654 4.09 -49.69 20.70
N GLY A 655 2.81 -50.05 20.89
CA GLY A 655 2.38 -51.08 21.84
C GLY A 655 0.86 -51.21 21.98
N GLY A 656 0.21 -52.34 21.67
CA GLY A 656 0.70 -53.54 21.00
C GLY A 656 -0.27 -54.74 21.06
N LYS A 657 0.15 -55.86 20.42
CA LYS A 657 -0.42 -57.23 20.41
C LYS A 657 -1.56 -57.58 19.41
N LYS A 658 -1.24 -58.60 18.59
CA LYS A 658 -2.07 -59.45 17.69
C LYS A 658 -2.64 -60.67 18.49
N PRO A 659 -3.62 -61.50 18.03
CA PRO A 659 -3.64 -62.31 16.76
C PRO A 659 -4.94 -62.20 15.90
N ARG A 660 -4.88 -62.27 14.55
CA ARG A 660 -4.87 -63.45 13.62
C ARG A 660 -6.31 -63.99 13.34
N LEU A 661 -6.80 -64.03 12.09
CA LEU A 661 -6.57 -65.12 11.10
C LEU A 661 -6.73 -64.71 9.61
N GLU A 662 -6.32 -65.64 8.72
CA GLU A 662 -6.18 -65.49 7.26
C GLU A 662 -7.47 -65.80 6.45
N VAL A 663 -7.54 -65.35 5.19
CA VAL A 663 -7.54 -66.20 3.95
C VAL A 663 -7.54 -65.29 2.68
N GLU A 664 -7.20 -65.88 1.54
CA GLU A 664 -6.74 -65.23 0.29
C GLU A 664 -7.86 -64.72 -0.66
N ALA A 665 -7.46 -64.09 -1.77
CA ALA A 665 -8.31 -63.64 -2.87
C ALA A 665 -7.69 -64.02 -4.24
N GLU A 666 -8.52 -64.21 -5.27
CA GLU A 666 -8.21 -64.31 -6.72
C GLU A 666 -9.59 -64.13 -7.45
N THR A 667 -9.89 -63.09 -8.27
CA THR A 667 -9.56 -62.86 -9.73
C THR A 667 -10.51 -63.61 -10.72
N PRO A 668 -10.45 -63.44 -12.07
CA PRO A 668 -10.24 -62.26 -12.94
C PRO A 668 -11.19 -62.16 -14.20
N SER A 669 -10.88 -61.24 -15.13
CA SER A 669 -10.74 -61.46 -16.61
C SER A 669 -11.77 -60.95 -17.67
N THR A 670 -11.36 -59.87 -18.36
CA THR A 670 -11.16 -59.68 -19.83
C THR A 670 -12.25 -59.86 -20.93
N VAL A 671 -12.47 -58.76 -21.67
CA VAL A 671 -12.45 -58.59 -23.17
C VAL A 671 -13.56 -59.22 -24.07
N PRO A 672 -14.21 -58.45 -24.99
CA PRO A 672 -15.17 -58.92 -26.02
C PRO A 672 -14.48 -59.23 -27.38
N GLU A 673 -15.07 -59.62 -28.51
CA GLU A 673 -16.42 -59.50 -29.14
C GLU A 673 -16.62 -60.74 -30.11
N PRO A 674 -17.55 -60.85 -31.12
CA PRO A 674 -18.55 -59.90 -31.65
C PRO A 674 -19.99 -60.45 -31.85
N SER A 675 -20.91 -59.55 -32.27
CA SER A 675 -22.10 -59.75 -33.16
C SER A 675 -23.42 -59.14 -32.65
N ALA A 676 -24.08 -58.37 -33.53
CA ALA A 676 -25.44 -57.81 -33.36
C ALA A 676 -26.53 -58.83 -33.87
N PRO A 677 -27.86 -58.61 -33.71
CA PRO A 677 -28.57 -57.36 -33.39
C PRO A 677 -29.81 -57.43 -32.46
N LEU A 678 -30.50 -56.28 -32.34
CA LEU A 678 -31.88 -56.02 -31.86
C LEU A 678 -32.08 -55.59 -30.38
N THR A 679 -33.01 -54.64 -30.25
CA THR A 679 -33.46 -53.87 -29.07
C THR A 679 -34.71 -54.46 -28.41
N PRO A 680 -35.16 -53.97 -27.23
CA PRO A 680 -34.43 -53.55 -26.02
C PRO A 680 -34.96 -54.29 -24.77
N PRO A 681 -34.49 -53.97 -23.55
CA PRO A 681 -35.44 -53.33 -22.63
C PRO A 681 -34.85 -52.23 -21.73
N SER A 682 -35.74 -51.37 -21.22
CA SER A 682 -35.46 -50.30 -20.27
C SER A 682 -35.24 -50.82 -18.85
N GLN A 683 -34.39 -50.14 -18.05
CA GLN A 683 -34.72 -49.85 -16.65
C GLN A 683 -33.96 -48.63 -16.09
N HIS A 684 -34.51 -48.03 -15.04
CA HIS A 684 -34.03 -46.85 -14.32
C HIS A 684 -33.51 -47.26 -12.94
N GLN A 685 -32.77 -46.33 -12.29
CA GLN A 685 -32.36 -46.38 -10.86
C GLN A 685 -31.29 -47.44 -10.57
N GLU A 686 -30.36 -47.26 -9.62
CA GLU A 686 -30.43 -46.47 -8.38
C GLU A 686 -29.56 -45.20 -8.33
N ALA A 687 -29.93 -44.25 -7.47
CA ALA A 687 -29.11 -43.10 -7.09
C ALA A 687 -28.93 -43.10 -5.56
N GLY A 688 -27.68 -43.17 -5.10
CA GLY A 688 -27.37 -43.36 -3.67
C GLY A 688 -27.72 -42.16 -2.78
N ALA A 689 -27.97 -42.42 -1.50
CA ALA A 689 -28.49 -41.48 -0.50
C ALA A 689 -27.58 -40.29 -0.10
N ARG A 690 -26.59 -39.92 -0.92
CA ARG A 690 -25.70 -38.76 -0.70
C ARG A 690 -26.17 -37.47 -1.38
N ASP A 691 -27.17 -37.57 -2.25
CA ASP A 691 -27.70 -36.47 -3.08
C ASP A 691 -29.03 -35.88 -2.55
N LEU A 692 -29.43 -36.18 -1.31
CA LEU A 692 -30.66 -35.68 -0.67
C LEU A 692 -30.37 -34.78 0.54
N CYS A 693 -31.21 -33.77 0.76
CA CYS A 693 -31.15 -32.91 1.95
C CYS A 693 -31.75 -33.60 3.17
N ALA A 694 -30.96 -33.69 4.25
CA ALA A 694 -31.34 -34.37 5.49
C ALA A 694 -32.50 -33.72 6.28
N LEU A 695 -32.93 -32.49 5.92
CA LEU A 695 -34.09 -31.83 6.54
C LEU A 695 -35.39 -31.98 5.72
N CYS A 696 -35.34 -31.84 4.39
CA CYS A 696 -36.54 -31.78 3.56
C CYS A 696 -36.73 -32.98 2.62
N GLY A 697 -35.79 -33.92 2.59
CA GLY A 697 -35.82 -35.13 1.75
C GLY A 697 -35.67 -34.89 0.25
N LYS A 698 -35.58 -33.63 -0.21
CA LYS A 698 -35.44 -33.26 -1.63
C LYS A 698 -34.00 -33.37 -2.11
N HIS A 699 -33.84 -33.58 -3.41
CA HIS A 699 -32.55 -33.66 -4.09
C HIS A 699 -31.73 -32.36 -3.95
N LEU A 700 -30.41 -32.49 -3.83
CA LEU A 700 -29.46 -31.39 -3.70
C LEU A 700 -28.55 -31.28 -4.94
N TYR A 701 -28.65 -30.17 -5.65
CA TYR A 701 -27.71 -29.85 -6.72
C TYR A 701 -26.37 -29.35 -6.15
N ILE A 702 -25.28 -29.51 -6.87
CA ILE A 702 -23.90 -29.23 -6.42
C ILE A 702 -23.75 -27.81 -5.85
N LEU A 703 -24.43 -26.84 -6.47
CA LEU A 703 -24.42 -25.45 -6.04
C LEU A 703 -25.38 -25.13 -4.88
N GLU A 704 -26.35 -25.99 -4.56
CA GLU A 704 -27.24 -25.84 -3.39
C GLU A 704 -26.67 -26.49 -2.11
N ARG A 705 -25.71 -27.41 -2.24
CA ARG A 705 -25.13 -28.18 -1.13
C ARG A 705 -24.48 -27.27 -0.09
N LEU A 706 -24.89 -27.45 1.17
CA LEU A 706 -24.21 -27.03 2.38
C LEU A 706 -23.88 -28.29 3.19
N CYS A 707 -22.61 -28.52 3.53
CA CYS A 707 -22.18 -29.66 4.35
C CYS A 707 -22.01 -29.21 5.81
N VAL A 708 -22.64 -29.94 6.74
CA VAL A 708 -22.51 -29.71 8.19
C VAL A 708 -22.44 -31.06 8.89
N ASN A 709 -21.37 -31.30 9.67
CA ASN A 709 -21.12 -32.55 10.40
C ASN A 709 -21.26 -33.84 9.56
N GLY A 710 -20.89 -33.78 8.28
CA GLY A 710 -20.98 -34.91 7.33
C GLY A 710 -22.35 -35.10 6.67
N CYS A 711 -23.37 -34.34 7.07
CA CYS A 711 -24.69 -34.32 6.44
C CYS A 711 -24.83 -33.14 5.46
N PHE A 712 -25.64 -33.32 4.41
CA PHE A 712 -25.91 -32.28 3.42
C PHE A 712 -27.30 -31.65 3.59
N PHE A 713 -27.36 -30.33 3.42
CA PHE A 713 -28.57 -29.52 3.56
C PHE A 713 -28.68 -28.50 2.42
N HIS A 714 -29.90 -28.04 2.12
CA HIS A 714 -30.09 -26.81 1.34
C HIS A 714 -29.73 -25.62 2.22
N ARG A 715 -29.06 -24.60 1.66
CA ARG A 715 -28.76 -23.33 2.35
C ARG A 715 -30.02 -22.62 2.89
N SER A 716 -31.17 -22.85 2.25
CA SER A 716 -32.49 -22.36 2.67
C SER A 716 -33.20 -23.20 3.73
N CYS A 717 -32.82 -24.47 3.93
CA CYS A 717 -33.40 -25.32 4.99
C CYS A 717 -32.62 -25.24 6.31
N PHE A 718 -31.32 -24.93 6.26
CA PHE A 718 -30.48 -24.86 7.47
C PHE A 718 -30.56 -23.47 8.11
N CYS A 719 -31.71 -23.15 8.70
CA CYS A 719 -32.05 -21.85 9.30
C CYS A 719 -32.44 -21.97 10.79
N CYS A 720 -32.32 -20.88 11.55
CA CYS A 720 -32.77 -20.81 12.93
C CYS A 720 -34.30 -20.80 13.02
N HIS A 721 -34.88 -21.69 13.84
CA HIS A 721 -36.34 -21.78 14.03
C HIS A 721 -36.99 -20.48 14.55
N VAL A 722 -36.27 -19.63 15.29
CA VAL A 722 -36.81 -18.43 15.94
C VAL A 722 -36.62 -17.14 15.13
N CYS A 723 -35.59 -17.06 14.28
CA CYS A 723 -35.28 -15.84 13.53
C CYS A 723 -35.04 -16.06 12.03
N GLU A 724 -35.28 -17.27 11.52
CA GLU A 724 -35.21 -17.69 10.10
C GLU A 724 -33.85 -17.48 9.42
N ALA A 725 -32.85 -16.94 10.13
CA ALA A 725 -31.52 -16.70 9.60
C ALA A 725 -30.78 -18.02 9.30
N THR A 726 -30.20 -18.13 8.10
CA THR A 726 -29.30 -19.22 7.72
C THR A 726 -28.18 -19.40 8.74
N LEU A 727 -27.98 -20.64 9.18
CA LEU A 727 -26.99 -21.03 10.18
C LEU A 727 -25.68 -21.46 9.51
N TRP A 728 -24.57 -21.34 10.25
CA TRP A 728 -23.22 -21.67 9.76
C TRP A 728 -22.57 -22.78 10.58
N PRO A 729 -21.69 -23.61 9.99
CA PRO A 729 -20.93 -24.63 10.72
C PRO A 729 -20.24 -24.06 11.98
N GLY A 730 -20.59 -24.61 13.15
CA GLY A 730 -20.09 -24.20 14.46
C GLY A 730 -20.76 -22.95 15.08
N SER A 731 -21.89 -22.48 14.55
CA SER A 731 -22.61 -21.28 15.06
C SER A 731 -24.06 -21.54 15.52
N TYR A 732 -24.41 -22.81 15.69
CA TYR A 732 -25.76 -23.26 16.02
C TYR A 732 -25.73 -24.30 17.16
N GLY A 733 -26.87 -24.43 17.83
CA GLY A 733 -27.20 -25.59 18.67
C GLY A 733 -28.47 -26.26 18.15
N GLN A 734 -28.65 -27.54 18.44
CA GLN A 734 -29.90 -28.25 18.23
C GLN A 734 -30.52 -28.49 19.60
N HIS A 735 -31.79 -28.15 19.79
CA HIS A 735 -32.43 -28.33 21.09
C HIS A 735 -32.89 -29.80 21.26
N PRO A 736 -32.59 -30.48 22.39
CA PRO A 736 -32.78 -31.94 22.49
C PRO A 736 -34.24 -32.42 22.48
N GLY A 737 -35.21 -31.55 22.77
CA GLY A 737 -36.61 -31.94 22.95
C GLY A 737 -37.49 -31.94 21.69
N ASP A 738 -37.04 -31.28 20.62
CA ASP A 738 -37.84 -31.01 19.41
C ASP A 738 -37.04 -31.11 18.10
N GLY A 739 -35.70 -31.17 18.17
CA GLY A 739 -34.85 -31.44 17.02
C GLY A 739 -34.62 -30.26 16.07
N HIS A 740 -35.19 -29.09 16.33
CA HIS A 740 -34.95 -27.89 15.50
C HIS A 740 -33.56 -27.29 15.76
N PHE A 741 -33.05 -26.58 14.76
CA PHE A 741 -31.79 -25.83 14.85
C PHE A 741 -32.01 -24.38 15.28
N TYR A 742 -31.16 -23.91 16.18
CA TYR A 742 -31.19 -22.57 16.76
C TYR A 742 -29.81 -21.92 16.63
N CYS A 743 -29.76 -20.59 16.44
CA CYS A 743 -28.51 -19.87 16.65
C CYS A 743 -28.15 -19.90 18.15
N LEU A 744 -26.87 -19.74 18.50
CA LEU A 744 -26.40 -19.78 19.90
C LEU A 744 -27.06 -18.76 20.86
N GLN A 745 -27.89 -17.85 20.36
CA GLN A 745 -28.63 -16.85 21.14
C GLN A 745 -30.14 -17.12 21.25
N HIS A 746 -30.70 -18.00 20.42
CA HIS A 746 -32.09 -18.47 20.54
C HIS A 746 -32.18 -19.93 21.02
N LEU A 747 -31.05 -20.58 21.28
CA LEU A 747 -31.00 -21.91 21.89
C LEU A 747 -31.59 -21.84 23.32
N PRO A 748 -32.66 -22.59 23.64
CA PRO A 748 -33.27 -22.54 24.97
C PRO A 748 -32.30 -23.00 26.08
N GLN A 749 -32.17 -22.20 27.14
CA GLN A 749 -31.39 -22.54 28.34
C GLN A 749 -32.14 -23.62 29.16
N PRO A 750 -31.51 -24.75 29.52
CA PRO A 750 -32.17 -25.78 30.33
C PRO A 750 -32.36 -25.34 31.79
N GLY A 751 -33.54 -24.76 32.08
CA GLY A 751 -34.01 -24.58 33.46
C GLY A 751 -33.83 -23.19 34.06
N HIS A 752 -34.66 -22.24 33.63
CA HIS A 752 -35.17 -21.20 34.53
C HIS A 752 -36.69 -21.09 34.36
N LYS A 753 -37.42 -21.03 35.48
CA LYS A 753 -38.86 -20.72 35.49
C LYS A 753 -39.00 -19.20 35.59
N GLU A 754 -39.77 -18.60 34.69
CA GLU A 754 -40.20 -17.21 34.85
C GLU A 754 -41.59 -17.20 35.50
N ASP A 755 -41.68 -16.63 36.71
CA ASP A 755 -42.95 -16.40 37.39
C ASP A 755 -43.67 -15.18 36.79
N SER A 756 -44.98 -15.31 36.59
CA SER A 756 -45.83 -14.27 35.99
C SER A 756 -45.84 -12.95 36.76
N ARG A 757 -45.87 -11.83 36.04
CA ARG A 757 -46.58 -10.62 36.47
C ARG A 757 -46.97 -9.72 35.29
N ASP A 758 -48.23 -9.28 35.30
CA ASP A 758 -48.86 -8.52 34.23
C ASP A 758 -48.34 -7.07 34.08
N ILE A 759 -48.56 -6.47 32.90
CA ILE A 759 -49.65 -5.47 32.73
C ILE A 759 -49.88 -5.13 31.23
N GLY A 760 -51.11 -5.41 30.80
CA GLY A 760 -51.87 -4.97 29.61
C GLY A 760 -51.23 -4.22 28.43
N SER A 761 -51.62 -4.62 27.22
CA SER A 761 -52.77 -3.99 26.53
C SER A 761 -53.06 -4.62 25.15
N GLU A 762 -54.20 -5.32 25.02
CA GLU A 762 -54.84 -5.60 23.73
C GLU A 762 -56.28 -5.06 23.73
N SER A 763 -56.84 -4.86 22.54
CA SER A 763 -58.22 -4.40 22.29
C SER A 763 -58.61 -4.77 20.85
N PRO A 764 -59.89 -5.10 20.59
CA PRO A 764 -60.24 -6.52 20.43
C PRO A 764 -61.07 -6.84 19.17
N GLU A 765 -61.35 -8.13 18.92
CA GLU A 765 -62.72 -8.68 18.71
C GLU A 765 -62.74 -10.23 18.59
N LEU A 766 -63.94 -10.83 18.50
CA LEU A 766 -64.30 -12.25 18.75
C LEU A 766 -65.15 -12.82 17.58
N PRO A 767 -65.65 -14.10 17.54
CA PRO A 767 -65.43 -15.28 18.40
C PRO A 767 -65.09 -16.61 17.65
N ALA A 768 -65.00 -17.73 18.40
CA ALA A 768 -64.85 -19.15 17.97
C ALA A 768 -66.21 -19.79 17.50
N PRO A 769 -66.42 -21.14 17.32
CA PRO A 769 -65.65 -22.36 17.63
C PRO A 769 -65.39 -23.30 16.41
N GLY A 770 -64.76 -24.49 16.48
CA GLY A 770 -64.05 -25.20 17.57
C GLY A 770 -64.43 -26.70 17.69
N ASN A 771 -63.45 -27.62 17.75
CA ASN A 771 -63.52 -28.96 18.37
C ASN A 771 -62.15 -29.72 18.30
N ASP A 772 -61.90 -30.61 19.26
CA ASP A 772 -60.62 -31.32 19.47
C ASP A 772 -60.50 -32.67 18.73
N SER A 773 -59.25 -33.14 18.53
CA SER A 773 -58.80 -34.49 18.93
C SER A 773 -57.30 -34.76 18.68
N LEU A 774 -56.63 -35.33 19.69
CA LEU A 774 -55.30 -35.98 19.69
C LEU A 774 -55.50 -37.47 20.07
N PRO A 775 -54.46 -38.34 20.23
CA PRO A 775 -53.06 -38.33 19.76
C PRO A 775 -52.66 -39.66 19.05
N ALA A 776 -51.39 -39.79 18.59
CA ALA A 776 -50.63 -41.05 18.64
C ALA A 776 -49.10 -40.83 18.56
N ALA A 777 -48.34 -41.61 19.33
CA ALA A 777 -46.88 -41.78 19.32
C ALA A 777 -46.59 -43.24 19.77
N PRO A 778 -45.34 -43.73 19.97
CA PRO A 778 -44.00 -43.14 19.73
C PRO A 778 -43.06 -44.13 18.96
N LEU A 779 -41.75 -43.87 18.94
CA LEU A 779 -40.72 -44.73 19.59
C LEU A 779 -39.27 -44.22 19.35
N MET A 780 -38.44 -44.29 20.39
CA MET A 780 -36.99 -44.03 20.39
C MET A 780 -36.23 -45.30 20.82
N PRO A 781 -34.98 -45.48 20.37
CA PRO A 781 -33.88 -45.73 21.33
C PRO A 781 -32.51 -45.15 20.89
N THR A 782 -31.44 -45.00 21.70
CA THR A 782 -31.22 -44.78 23.15
C THR A 782 -29.76 -44.28 23.32
N VAL A 783 -29.43 -43.52 24.37
CA VAL A 783 -28.12 -42.87 24.62
C VAL A 783 -27.20 -43.71 25.53
N PRO A 784 -25.86 -43.54 25.43
CA PRO A 784 -24.95 -43.57 26.60
C PRO A 784 -24.01 -42.34 26.70
N GLN A 785 -23.44 -42.10 27.89
CA GLN A 785 -22.39 -41.08 28.19
C GLN A 785 -21.13 -41.76 28.78
N GLU A 786 -20.10 -41.17 29.41
CA GLU A 786 -19.70 -39.83 29.95
C GLU A 786 -18.14 -39.90 30.12
N GLU A 787 -17.27 -38.91 30.33
CA GLU A 787 -17.23 -37.43 30.44
C GLU A 787 -15.75 -37.00 30.17
N ALA A 788 -15.46 -35.78 29.66
CA ALA A 788 -14.21 -35.04 29.90
C ALA A 788 -14.21 -33.65 29.21
N ASN A 789 -13.96 -32.57 29.97
CA ASN A 789 -13.89 -31.20 29.44
C ASN A 789 -12.46 -30.74 29.04
N PRO A 790 -12.30 -30.09 27.87
CA PRO A 790 -11.26 -29.09 27.61
C PRO A 790 -11.80 -27.63 27.68
N ALA A 791 -10.88 -26.66 27.71
CA ALA A 791 -11.16 -25.23 27.97
C ALA A 791 -12.15 -24.54 27.00
N PRO A 792 -12.86 -23.47 27.43
CA PRO A 792 -13.85 -22.78 26.61
C PRO A 792 -13.23 -22.08 25.39
N SER A 793 -13.52 -22.59 24.21
CA SER A 793 -13.23 -21.90 22.95
C SER A 793 -14.21 -20.74 22.71
N PRO A 794 -13.79 -19.65 22.02
CA PRO A 794 -14.66 -18.50 21.78
C PRO A 794 -15.83 -18.90 20.87
N SER A 795 -17.05 -18.78 21.38
CA SER A 795 -18.27 -19.20 20.69
C SER A 795 -18.53 -18.36 19.43
N ARG A 796 -18.59 -19.02 18.27
CA ARG A 796 -18.87 -18.36 16.97
C ARG A 796 -20.34 -17.91 16.90
N PRO A 797 -20.65 -16.61 16.79
CA PRO A 797 -22.02 -16.16 16.68
C PRO A 797 -22.59 -16.48 15.28
N ALA A 798 -23.83 -16.96 15.23
CA ALA A 798 -24.59 -17.04 13.97
C ALA A 798 -25.10 -15.65 13.56
N ARG A 799 -25.52 -15.53 12.29
CA ARG A 799 -26.10 -14.31 11.68
C ARG A 799 -27.13 -13.63 12.60
N ARG A 800 -26.70 -12.55 13.28
CA ARG A 800 -27.61 -11.50 13.75
C ARG A 800 -28.01 -10.64 12.56
N LEU A 801 -29.31 -10.39 12.40
CA LEU A 801 -29.77 -9.25 11.62
C LEU A 801 -29.47 -7.98 12.44
N ILE A 802 -28.88 -6.93 11.85
CA ILE A 802 -28.62 -5.67 12.59
C ILE A 802 -29.93 -4.89 12.77
N ARG A 803 -30.78 -5.36 13.67
CA ARG A 803 -32.03 -4.69 14.08
C ARG A 803 -31.71 -3.58 15.07
N LEU A 804 -31.63 -2.34 14.58
CA LEU A 804 -31.80 -1.14 15.42
C LEU A 804 -33.05 -1.29 16.28
N SER A 805 -32.89 -1.17 17.59
CA SER A 805 -33.95 -1.32 18.58
C SER A 805 -34.99 -0.20 18.50
N SER A 806 -36.18 -0.38 19.09
CA SER A 806 -37.21 0.66 19.11
C SER A 806 -36.78 1.96 19.83
N PRO A 807 -36.03 1.93 20.95
CA PRO A 807 -35.49 3.15 21.56
C PRO A 807 -34.54 3.93 20.64
N GLU A 808 -33.72 3.24 19.84
CA GLU A 808 -32.81 3.89 18.89
C GLU A 808 -33.57 4.56 17.75
N ARG A 809 -34.62 3.91 17.23
CA ARG A 809 -35.50 4.52 16.21
C ARG A 809 -36.23 5.74 16.76
N GLN A 810 -36.68 5.72 18.02
CA GLN A 810 -37.28 6.90 18.67
C GLN A 810 -36.27 8.02 18.95
N ARG A 811 -35.01 7.69 19.30
CA ARG A 811 -33.90 8.66 19.39
C ARG A 811 -33.50 9.25 18.04
N LEU A 812 -33.75 8.54 16.93
CA LEU A 812 -33.54 9.04 15.58
C LEU A 812 -34.72 9.88 15.07
N SER A 813 -35.97 9.49 15.36
CA SER A 813 -37.17 10.24 14.94
C SER A 813 -37.42 11.52 15.74
N SER A 814 -36.69 11.73 16.84
CA SER A 814 -36.74 12.97 17.64
C SER A 814 -35.65 14.00 17.26
N LEU A 815 -34.74 13.67 16.33
CA LEU A 815 -33.70 14.59 15.83
C LEU A 815 -34.24 15.57 14.78
N ASN A 816 -35.08 16.52 15.21
CA ASN A 816 -35.45 17.66 14.38
C ASN A 816 -34.21 18.51 14.04
N LEU A 817 -33.93 18.69 12.74
CA LEU A 817 -32.78 19.45 12.22
C LEU A 817 -33.10 20.95 12.00
N THR A 818 -33.84 21.55 12.93
CA THR A 818 -34.08 23.00 13.00
C THR A 818 -33.25 23.61 14.13
N PRO A 819 -32.39 24.61 13.86
CA PRO A 819 -31.75 25.38 14.92
C PRO A 819 -32.80 26.13 15.75
N ASP A 820 -32.66 26.08 17.07
CA ASP A 820 -33.49 26.86 17.99
C ASP A 820 -33.14 28.36 17.89
N PRO A 821 -34.10 29.28 17.65
CA PRO A 821 -33.78 30.68 17.35
C PRO A 821 -33.16 31.49 18.49
N GLU A 822 -33.36 31.11 19.76
CA GLU A 822 -33.14 32.01 20.91
C GLU A 822 -31.74 31.94 21.56
N MET A 823 -30.76 31.26 20.96
CA MET A 823 -29.38 31.26 21.45
C MET A 823 -28.47 32.24 20.68
N GLU A 824 -28.43 33.50 21.12
CA GLU A 824 -27.45 34.49 20.64
C GLU A 824 -25.98 34.04 20.89
N PRO A 825 -25.04 34.40 19.99
CA PRO A 825 -23.62 34.17 20.20
C PRO A 825 -23.05 35.16 21.23
N PRO A 826 -22.26 34.71 22.23
CA PRO A 826 -21.70 35.61 23.24
C PRO A 826 -20.70 36.61 22.63
N PRO A 827 -20.61 37.84 23.18
CA PRO A 827 -19.74 38.89 22.65
C PRO A 827 -18.26 38.50 22.75
N LYS A 828 -17.48 38.92 21.74
CA LYS A 828 -16.03 38.64 21.67
C LYS A 828 -15.28 39.45 22.74
N PRO A 829 -14.32 38.86 23.47
CA PRO A 829 -13.58 39.56 24.53
C PRO A 829 -12.71 40.71 23.96
N PRO A 830 -12.48 41.78 24.74
CA PRO A 830 -11.68 42.92 24.32
C PRO A 830 -10.20 42.58 24.13
N ARG A 831 -9.50 43.37 23.31
CA ARG A 831 -8.13 43.09 22.84
C ARG A 831 -7.02 43.12 23.91
N SER A 832 -7.32 43.46 25.17
CA SER A 832 -6.34 43.53 26.27
C SER A 832 -5.84 42.18 26.77
N CYS A 833 -6.65 41.12 26.72
CA CYS A 833 -6.30 39.80 27.28
C CYS A 833 -5.08 39.14 26.60
N ALA A 834 -4.73 39.56 25.38
CA ALA A 834 -3.56 39.05 24.65
C ALA A 834 -2.21 39.49 25.23
N ALA A 835 -2.17 40.49 26.13
CA ALA A 835 -0.97 40.88 26.86
C ALA A 835 -0.75 39.97 28.08
N LEU A 836 -1.76 39.82 28.94
CA LEU A 836 -1.70 38.97 30.13
C LEU A 836 -1.42 37.49 29.79
N ALA A 837 -1.97 36.99 28.68
CA ALA A 837 -1.70 35.63 28.20
C ALA A 837 -0.24 35.38 27.78
N ARG A 838 0.53 36.43 27.41
CA ARG A 838 1.98 36.31 27.19
C ARG A 838 2.75 36.31 28.51
N GLN A 839 2.40 37.24 29.40
CA GLN A 839 3.05 37.39 30.70
C GLN A 839 2.92 36.11 31.57
N ALA A 840 1.81 35.40 31.46
CA ALA A 840 1.61 34.09 32.09
C ALA A 840 2.45 32.95 31.47
N LEU A 841 2.79 33.03 30.17
CA LEU A 841 3.62 32.03 29.50
C LEU A 841 5.12 32.25 29.76
N GLU A 842 5.55 33.50 29.92
CA GLU A 842 6.95 33.84 30.24
C GLU A 842 7.31 33.45 31.69
N GLY A 843 6.35 33.45 32.62
CA GLY A 843 6.58 33.02 34.01
C GLY A 843 6.73 31.51 34.23
N SER A 844 6.41 30.66 33.25
CA SER A 844 6.35 29.19 33.43
C SER A 844 7.65 28.45 33.04
N PHE A 845 8.74 29.16 32.74
CA PHE A 845 10.02 28.57 32.29
C PHE A 845 11.16 28.74 33.32
N VAL A 846 10.82 28.82 34.61
CA VAL A 846 11.79 28.89 35.73
C VAL A 846 11.43 27.81 36.75
N GLY A 847 11.78 26.56 36.44
CA GLY A 847 11.34 25.38 37.21
C GLY A 847 12.25 24.15 37.11
N TRP A 848 13.46 24.29 36.58
CA TRP A 848 14.52 23.29 36.64
C TRP A 848 15.73 23.96 37.31
N GLY A 849 16.13 23.47 38.49
CA GLY A 849 17.30 23.97 39.21
C GLY A 849 18.62 23.49 38.58
N VAL A 850 19.79 23.88 39.09
CA VAL A 850 20.07 24.57 40.37
C VAL A 850 21.12 25.71 40.17
N PRO A 851 21.72 26.34 41.20
CA PRO A 851 21.64 27.79 41.37
C PRO A 851 22.80 28.59 40.75
N ALA A 852 22.54 29.86 40.44
CA ALA A 852 23.56 30.85 40.11
C ALA A 852 23.50 32.03 41.10
N GLN A 853 24.32 31.99 42.17
CA GLN A 853 24.65 33.17 42.95
C GLN A 853 25.77 33.95 42.25
N GLY A 854 25.50 35.19 41.82
CA GLY A 854 26.56 36.20 41.70
C GLY A 854 26.92 36.73 43.09
N PRO A 855 28.12 37.34 43.28
CA PRO A 855 28.41 38.57 42.54
C PRO A 855 29.88 38.79 42.08
N GLN A 856 30.03 39.68 41.09
CA GLN A 856 31.14 40.63 40.87
C GLN A 856 32.60 40.12 40.91
N GLY A 857 33.31 40.19 39.77
CA GLY A 857 34.78 40.13 39.74
C GLY A 857 35.39 39.89 38.35
N LEU A 858 36.22 40.82 37.89
CA LEU A 858 37.20 40.67 36.79
C LEU A 858 38.61 40.73 37.43
N PRO A 859 39.70 40.24 36.80
CA PRO A 859 39.81 39.31 35.65
C PRO A 859 40.94 38.23 35.85
N SER A 860 41.31 37.55 34.74
CA SER A 860 42.70 37.14 34.37
C SER A 860 43.09 35.65 34.40
N SER A 861 43.94 35.27 33.43
CA SER A 861 44.71 34.01 33.28
C SER A 861 43.88 32.72 33.07
N ALA A 862 44.07 31.97 31.97
CA ALA A 862 45.02 30.84 31.80
C ALA A 862 44.52 29.53 32.46
N LEU A 863 44.80 28.30 32.02
CA LEU A 863 45.44 27.69 30.83
C LEU A 863 45.19 26.16 31.00
N VAL A 864 44.88 25.38 29.95
CA VAL A 864 45.06 23.89 29.93
C VAL A 864 44.07 23.18 30.94
N ALA A 865 43.73 21.87 30.94
CA ALA A 865 44.17 20.64 30.28
C ALA A 865 43.01 19.63 30.05
N LEU A 866 43.18 18.71 29.09
CA LEU A 866 43.08 17.23 29.18
C LEU A 866 41.90 16.55 29.94
N GLU A 867 41.13 15.63 29.32
CA GLU A 867 41.21 14.14 29.42
C GLU A 867 40.43 13.54 30.61
N ASN A 868 39.92 12.29 30.66
CA ASN A 868 39.75 11.21 29.66
C ASN A 868 38.72 10.17 30.18
N GLU A 869 38.09 9.40 29.26
CA GLU A 869 37.62 7.99 29.41
C GLU A 869 36.73 7.62 30.66
N GLU A 870 36.20 6.41 30.92
CA GLU A 870 36.15 5.08 30.25
C GLU A 870 34.68 4.56 30.18
N SER A 871 34.46 3.32 29.73
CA SER A 871 33.17 2.58 29.74
C SER A 871 33.41 1.05 29.84
N PRO A 872 32.39 0.18 29.68
CA PRO A 872 31.39 -0.29 30.65
C PRO A 872 31.78 -1.65 31.31
N PRO A 873 30.84 -2.43 31.91
CA PRO A 873 30.46 -3.70 31.25
C PRO A 873 28.98 -4.16 31.46
N SER A 874 28.63 -5.34 30.91
CA SER A 874 27.38 -6.13 31.09
C SER A 874 27.41 -7.03 32.35
N SER A 875 26.44 -7.86 32.75
CA SER A 875 25.41 -8.65 32.02
C SER A 875 24.18 -9.08 32.88
N GLU A 876 23.30 -9.88 32.26
CA GLU A 876 22.15 -10.72 32.75
C GLU A 876 22.27 -11.26 34.21
N GLU A 877 21.22 -11.55 35.00
CA GLU A 877 20.04 -12.44 34.77
C GLU A 877 18.73 -12.03 35.56
N GLU A 878 17.95 -12.99 36.09
CA GLU A 878 16.46 -13.05 36.16
C GLU A 878 15.72 -12.54 37.44
N GLU A 879 14.38 -12.55 37.32
CA GLU A 879 13.20 -12.48 38.26
C GLU A 879 13.36 -12.30 39.80
N GLU A 880 12.53 -11.42 40.40
CA GLU A 880 11.38 -11.80 41.28
C GLU A 880 10.50 -10.58 41.65
N GLU A 881 9.26 -10.81 42.16
CA GLU A 881 8.33 -9.77 42.61
C GLU A 881 8.32 -9.61 44.15
N GLU A 882 8.58 -8.40 44.68
CA GLU A 882 8.07 -7.99 46.00
C GLU A 882 7.47 -6.57 45.97
N GLN A 883 6.37 -6.36 46.71
CA GLN A 883 5.63 -5.11 46.78
C GLN A 883 5.96 -4.36 48.08
N GLU A 884 6.77 -3.30 48.02
CA GLU A 884 6.86 -2.32 49.11
C GLU A 884 5.91 -1.12 48.87
N ASP A 885 5.03 -0.87 49.84
CA ASP A 885 4.09 0.26 49.84
C ASP A 885 4.84 1.58 50.13
N VAL A 886 5.39 2.18 49.08
CA VAL A 886 6.05 3.49 49.16
C VAL A 886 5.01 4.57 49.46
N THR A 887 4.82 4.86 50.74
CA THR A 887 3.84 5.83 51.23
C THR A 887 4.03 7.19 50.54
N LEU A 888 3.07 7.57 49.70
CA LEU A 888 3.12 8.83 48.95
C LEU A 888 3.29 10.03 49.88
N ASP A 889 4.34 10.80 49.61
CA ASP A 889 4.70 12.02 50.31
C ASP A 889 3.55 13.05 50.28
N GLU A 890 3.43 13.85 51.35
CA GLU A 890 2.30 14.76 51.54
C GLU A 890 2.31 15.94 50.56
N ASP A 891 3.46 16.39 50.05
CA ASP A 891 3.46 17.37 48.95
C ASP A 891 2.92 16.75 47.65
N THR A 892 3.10 15.44 47.46
CA THR A 892 2.50 14.70 46.32
C THR A 892 0.98 14.57 46.48
N LYS A 893 0.49 14.21 47.68
CA LYS A 893 -0.96 14.20 47.99
C LYS A 893 -1.57 15.59 47.91
N GLN A 894 -0.88 16.61 48.39
CA GLN A 894 -1.35 18.00 48.32
C GLN A 894 -1.37 18.51 46.87
N ALA A 895 -0.43 18.09 46.02
CA ALA A 895 -0.45 18.37 44.58
C ALA A 895 -1.63 17.66 43.89
N LEU A 896 -1.90 16.39 44.20
CA LEU A 896 -3.04 15.64 43.68
C LEU A 896 -4.38 16.23 44.15
N LEU A 897 -4.53 16.55 45.45
CA LEU A 897 -5.68 17.27 46.00
C LEU A 897 -5.86 18.65 45.38
N THR A 898 -4.78 19.33 45.00
CA THR A 898 -4.83 20.61 44.27
C THR A 898 -5.24 20.41 42.82
N PHE A 899 -4.85 19.32 42.17
CA PHE A 899 -5.34 18.94 40.84
C PHE A 899 -6.83 18.58 40.88
N ALA A 900 -7.27 17.76 41.84
CA ALA A 900 -8.67 17.38 42.06
C ALA A 900 -9.56 18.62 42.33
N LYS A 901 -9.11 19.56 43.18
CA LYS A 901 -9.81 20.84 43.42
C LYS A 901 -9.89 21.75 42.18
N ASN A 902 -9.12 21.49 41.12
CA ASN A 902 -9.20 22.20 39.85
C ASN A 902 -10.09 21.51 38.79
N SER A 903 -10.74 20.38 39.12
CA SER A 903 -11.67 19.63 38.24
C SER A 903 -12.80 20.50 37.66
N GLY A 904 -13.30 21.46 38.44
CA GLY A 904 -14.32 22.45 38.05
C GLY A 904 -13.91 23.40 36.90
N THR A 905 -12.73 23.23 36.30
CA THR A 905 -12.33 23.95 35.08
C THR A 905 -12.98 23.43 33.79
N MET A 906 -13.62 22.25 33.79
CA MET A 906 -14.25 21.68 32.58
C MET A 906 -15.41 22.51 32.00
N ASP A 907 -16.04 23.38 32.79
CA ASP A 907 -17.11 24.28 32.31
C ASP A 907 -16.62 25.64 31.81
N LYS A 908 -15.33 25.96 31.99
CA LYS A 908 -14.73 27.21 31.47
C LYS A 908 -14.40 27.15 29.97
N TYR A 909 -14.56 26.00 29.31
CA TYR A 909 -14.26 25.81 27.88
C TYR A 909 -15.43 25.17 27.09
N PRO A 910 -16.56 25.87 26.91
CA PRO A 910 -17.72 25.36 26.17
C PRO A 910 -17.39 24.97 24.73
N THR A 911 -16.40 25.61 24.09
CA THR A 911 -15.92 25.23 22.76
C THR A 911 -15.19 23.89 22.74
N TRP A 912 -14.46 23.52 23.80
CA TRP A 912 -13.76 22.24 23.89
C TRP A 912 -14.76 21.11 24.17
N ARG A 913 -15.67 21.29 25.13
CA ARG A 913 -16.79 20.36 25.41
C ARG A 913 -17.63 20.11 24.14
N ARG A 914 -17.97 21.18 23.39
CA ARG A 914 -18.71 21.11 22.11
C ARG A 914 -17.91 20.45 20.98
N ASN A 915 -16.59 20.59 20.95
CA ASN A 915 -15.72 19.89 19.98
C ASN A 915 -15.53 18.41 20.30
N LEU A 916 -15.44 18.03 21.58
CA LEU A 916 -15.35 16.64 22.01
C LEU A 916 -16.66 15.89 21.69
N LEU A 917 -17.81 16.48 22.03
CA LEU A 917 -19.14 15.97 21.68
C LEU A 917 -19.32 15.85 20.15
N ARG A 918 -18.82 16.82 19.37
CA ARG A 918 -18.84 16.76 17.90
C ARG A 918 -18.04 15.57 17.38
N ARG A 919 -16.79 15.39 17.84
CA ARG A 919 -15.92 14.26 17.45
C ARG A 919 -16.52 12.91 17.83
N ALA A 920 -17.11 12.79 19.02
CA ALA A 920 -17.81 11.58 19.44
C ALA A 920 -18.99 11.25 18.50
N LYS A 921 -19.77 12.27 18.10
CA LYS A 921 -20.87 12.12 17.14
C LYS A 921 -20.40 11.82 15.71
N GLU A 922 -19.28 12.40 15.28
CA GLU A 922 -18.62 12.09 14.01
C GLU A 922 -18.14 10.64 13.97
N GLU A 923 -17.50 10.14 15.04
CA GLU A 923 -17.01 8.76 15.12
C GLU A 923 -18.17 7.74 15.21
N GLN A 924 -19.22 8.05 15.98
CA GLN A 924 -20.45 7.28 16.02
C GLN A 924 -21.10 7.19 14.62
N MET A 925 -21.11 8.28 13.86
CA MET A 925 -21.62 8.32 12.49
C MET A 925 -20.77 7.50 11.51
N LYS A 926 -19.43 7.51 11.64
CA LYS A 926 -18.54 6.63 10.85
C LYS A 926 -18.82 5.14 11.13
N ARG A 927 -18.94 4.75 12.40
CA ARG A 927 -19.26 3.37 12.80
C ARG A 927 -20.61 2.92 12.25
N PHE A 928 -21.63 3.79 12.35
CA PHE A 928 -22.94 3.55 11.74
C PHE A 928 -22.86 3.36 10.21
N HIS A 929 -22.05 4.16 9.51
CA HIS A 929 -21.83 3.97 8.07
C HIS A 929 -21.07 2.68 7.74
N LYS A 930 -20.06 2.27 8.54
CA LYS A 930 -19.34 0.97 8.39
C LYS A 930 -20.32 -0.19 8.55
N ALA A 931 -21.15 -0.18 9.60
CA ALA A 931 -22.19 -1.19 9.83
C ALA A 931 -23.22 -1.25 8.68
N GLN A 932 -23.71 -0.10 8.22
CA GLN A 932 -24.68 -0.05 7.12
C GLN A 932 -24.10 -0.53 5.78
N ALA A 933 -22.81 -0.28 5.51
CA ALA A 933 -22.14 -0.79 4.32
C ALA A 933 -22.01 -2.32 4.34
N ILE A 934 -21.60 -2.89 5.47
CA ILE A 934 -21.49 -4.36 5.65
C ILE A 934 -22.85 -5.03 5.48
N GLN A 935 -23.91 -4.50 6.11
CA GLN A 935 -25.26 -5.05 5.99
C GLN A 935 -25.79 -5.02 4.55
N ARG A 936 -25.45 -3.99 3.74
CA ARG A 936 -25.78 -3.97 2.30
C ARG A 936 -25.02 -5.06 1.55
N ARG A 937 -23.71 -5.18 1.77
CA ARG A 937 -22.88 -6.16 1.04
C ARG A 937 -23.27 -7.60 1.37
N GLN A 938 -23.62 -7.91 2.61
CA GLN A 938 -24.18 -9.21 2.99
C GLN A 938 -25.50 -9.52 2.25
N ASN A 939 -26.38 -8.53 2.08
CA ASN A 939 -27.62 -8.70 1.32
C ASN A 939 -27.34 -8.90 -0.19
N GLU A 940 -26.39 -8.17 -0.77
CA GLU A 940 -25.95 -8.35 -2.17
C GLU A 940 -25.38 -9.75 -2.43
N ILE A 941 -24.54 -10.25 -1.51
CA ILE A 941 -23.97 -11.60 -1.57
C ILE A 941 -25.08 -12.65 -1.45
N GLU A 942 -26.05 -12.48 -0.55
CA GLU A 942 -27.16 -13.43 -0.42
C GLU A 942 -28.04 -13.50 -1.68
N VAL A 943 -28.31 -12.37 -2.34
CA VAL A 943 -29.02 -12.37 -3.64
C VAL A 943 -28.17 -13.07 -4.70
N SER A 944 -26.89 -12.73 -4.80
CA SER A 944 -25.95 -13.32 -5.76
C SER A 944 -25.82 -14.84 -5.59
N LEU A 945 -25.83 -15.34 -4.35
CA LEU A 945 -25.77 -16.77 -4.05
C LEU A 945 -27.05 -17.50 -4.45
N LYS A 946 -28.23 -16.90 -4.23
CA LYS A 946 -29.53 -17.47 -4.67
C LYS A 946 -29.64 -17.52 -6.20
N GLU A 947 -29.09 -16.52 -6.90
CA GLU A 947 -29.00 -16.53 -8.37
C GLU A 947 -28.08 -17.66 -8.87
N LEU A 948 -26.90 -17.84 -8.26
CA LEU A 948 -25.96 -18.93 -8.59
C LEU A 948 -26.50 -20.33 -8.26
N GLU A 949 -27.26 -20.47 -7.17
CA GLU A 949 -27.97 -21.70 -6.83
C GLU A 949 -28.99 -22.04 -7.92
N ALA A 950 -29.78 -21.07 -8.40
CA ALA A 950 -30.76 -21.27 -9.47
C ALA A 950 -30.12 -21.54 -10.85
N GLU A 951 -29.05 -20.82 -11.22
CA GLU A 951 -28.27 -21.08 -12.45
C GLU A 951 -27.64 -22.47 -12.42
N GLY A 952 -27.05 -22.84 -11.28
CA GLY A 952 -26.43 -24.14 -11.03
C GLY A 952 -27.39 -25.30 -11.15
N THR A 953 -28.54 -25.23 -10.47
CA THR A 953 -29.60 -26.25 -10.55
C THR A 953 -30.13 -26.41 -11.97
N LYS A 954 -30.28 -25.33 -12.74
CA LYS A 954 -30.67 -25.39 -14.16
C LYS A 954 -29.60 -26.06 -15.04
N LEU A 955 -28.32 -25.76 -14.82
CA LEU A 955 -27.20 -26.34 -15.56
C LEU A 955 -27.01 -27.83 -15.26
N GLU A 956 -27.10 -28.22 -13.99
CA GLU A 956 -26.99 -29.62 -13.58
C GLU A 956 -28.20 -30.45 -14.04
N LEU A 957 -29.41 -29.87 -14.07
CA LEU A 957 -30.58 -30.48 -14.72
C LEU A 957 -30.36 -30.71 -16.23
N ALA A 958 -29.71 -29.78 -16.94
CA ALA A 958 -29.37 -29.96 -18.36
C ALA A 958 -28.36 -31.12 -18.56
N LEU A 959 -27.30 -31.14 -17.76
CA LEU A 959 -26.30 -32.23 -17.73
C LEU A 959 -26.94 -33.61 -17.44
N ARG A 960 -27.83 -33.68 -16.45
CA ARG A 960 -28.50 -34.94 -16.04
C ARG A 960 -29.59 -35.40 -17.02
N SER A 961 -30.22 -34.50 -17.78
CA SER A 961 -31.32 -34.84 -18.70
C SER A 961 -30.90 -35.15 -20.13
N GLN A 962 -29.78 -34.61 -20.62
CA GLN A 962 -29.32 -34.80 -22.01
C GLN A 962 -28.19 -35.83 -22.13
N SER A 963 -28.45 -37.07 -21.68
CA SER A 963 -27.48 -38.17 -21.70
C SER A 963 -26.89 -38.47 -23.08
N THR A 964 -27.65 -38.23 -24.16
CA THR A 964 -27.26 -38.43 -25.57
C THR A 964 -26.55 -37.23 -26.23
N SER A 965 -26.30 -36.13 -25.51
CA SER A 965 -25.58 -34.97 -26.07
C SER A 965 -24.09 -35.26 -26.38
N PRO A 966 -23.50 -34.61 -27.41
CA PRO A 966 -22.11 -34.84 -27.81
C PRO A 966 -21.11 -34.36 -26.72
N GLU A 967 -19.96 -35.02 -26.64
CA GLU A 967 -19.02 -34.88 -25.53
C GLU A 967 -18.48 -33.46 -25.35
N GLN A 968 -18.23 -32.73 -26.45
CA GLN A 968 -17.82 -31.33 -26.41
C GLN A 968 -18.87 -30.40 -25.74
N GLN A 969 -20.16 -30.72 -25.87
CA GLN A 969 -21.23 -29.95 -25.22
C GLN A 969 -21.31 -30.25 -23.72
N LYS A 970 -21.06 -31.50 -23.32
CA LYS A 970 -20.93 -31.91 -21.92
C LYS A 970 -19.71 -31.25 -21.27
N ALA A 971 -18.57 -31.18 -21.97
CA ALA A 971 -17.36 -30.50 -21.50
C ALA A 971 -17.61 -29.00 -21.23
N LEU A 972 -18.26 -28.29 -22.17
CA LEU A 972 -18.62 -26.88 -22.00
C LEU A 972 -19.55 -26.63 -20.79
N TRP A 973 -20.50 -27.53 -20.53
CA TRP A 973 -21.36 -27.43 -19.34
C TRP A 973 -20.64 -27.75 -18.03
N LEU A 974 -19.68 -28.67 -18.03
CA LEU A 974 -18.83 -28.94 -16.86
C LEU A 974 -17.89 -27.76 -16.56
N GLU A 975 -17.34 -27.11 -17.59
CA GLU A 975 -16.54 -25.89 -17.43
C GLU A 975 -17.38 -24.75 -16.83
N GLN A 976 -18.59 -24.52 -17.34
CA GLN A 976 -19.54 -23.55 -16.79
C GLN A 976 -19.91 -23.86 -15.33
N LEU A 977 -20.09 -25.15 -14.98
CA LEU A 977 -20.39 -25.57 -13.62
C LEU A 977 -19.22 -25.30 -12.66
N LEU A 978 -17.98 -25.56 -13.10
CA LEU A 978 -16.77 -25.23 -12.33
C LEU A 978 -16.63 -23.72 -12.10
N GLN A 979 -16.89 -22.89 -13.11
CA GLN A 979 -16.88 -21.42 -12.99
C GLN A 979 -17.93 -20.93 -11.99
N LEU A 980 -19.15 -21.48 -12.01
CA LEU A 980 -20.20 -21.16 -11.04
C LEU A 980 -19.81 -21.59 -9.60
N VAL A 981 -19.18 -22.76 -9.42
CA VAL A 981 -18.69 -23.23 -8.12
C VAL A 981 -17.56 -22.34 -7.58
N GLN A 982 -16.61 -21.94 -8.42
CA GLN A 982 -15.57 -20.96 -8.03
C GLN A 982 -16.18 -19.63 -7.59
N LYS A 983 -17.17 -19.12 -8.33
CA LYS A 983 -17.90 -17.88 -8.02
C LYS A 983 -18.71 -17.99 -6.71
N LYS A 984 -19.36 -19.13 -6.44
CA LYS A 984 -20.01 -19.42 -5.14
C LYS A 984 -18.98 -19.40 -4.00
N ASN A 985 -17.86 -20.09 -4.16
CA ASN A 985 -16.84 -20.20 -3.11
C ASN A 985 -16.22 -18.83 -2.77
N SER A 986 -15.96 -17.99 -3.79
CA SER A 986 -15.48 -16.62 -3.59
C SER A 986 -16.47 -15.76 -2.78
N LEU A 987 -17.77 -15.80 -3.12
CA LEU A 987 -18.81 -15.07 -2.38
C LEU A 987 -18.98 -15.57 -0.93
N VAL A 988 -18.81 -16.88 -0.69
CA VAL A 988 -18.86 -17.46 0.67
C VAL A 988 -17.63 -17.05 1.51
N ALA A 989 -16.45 -16.92 0.91
CA ALA A 989 -15.26 -16.40 1.59
C ALA A 989 -15.41 -14.92 1.97
N GLU A 990 -15.92 -14.09 1.05
CA GLU A 990 -16.24 -12.68 1.29
C GLU A 990 -17.31 -12.51 2.39
N GLU A 991 -18.35 -13.34 2.39
CA GLU A 991 -19.38 -13.35 3.45
C GLU A 991 -18.77 -13.63 4.84
N ALA A 992 -17.82 -14.57 4.92
CA ALA A 992 -17.12 -14.89 6.16
C ALA A 992 -16.20 -13.75 6.65
N GLU A 993 -15.54 -13.01 5.77
CA GLU A 993 -14.75 -11.81 6.13
C GLU A 993 -15.64 -10.67 6.65
N LEU A 994 -16.80 -10.46 6.02
CA LEU A 994 -17.78 -9.48 6.47
C LEU A 994 -18.32 -9.84 7.86
N MET A 995 -18.54 -11.12 8.15
CA MET A 995 -18.94 -11.57 9.50
C MET A 995 -17.87 -11.30 10.56
N ILE A 996 -16.58 -11.49 10.28
CA ILE A 996 -15.50 -11.11 11.20
C ILE A 996 -15.48 -9.59 11.41
N THR A 997 -15.77 -8.81 10.36
CA THR A 997 -15.87 -7.34 10.44
C THR A 997 -17.07 -6.87 11.29
N VAL A 998 -18.16 -7.65 11.36
CA VAL A 998 -19.26 -7.41 12.32
C VAL A 998 -18.79 -7.68 13.75
N GLN A 999 -18.03 -8.75 13.99
CA GLN A 999 -17.48 -9.03 15.33
C GLN A 999 -16.53 -7.93 15.82
N GLU A 1000 -15.74 -7.32 14.92
CA GLU A 1000 -14.92 -6.15 15.27
C GLU A 1000 -15.78 -4.94 15.68
N LEU A 1001 -16.91 -4.69 15.00
CA LEU A 1001 -17.83 -3.61 15.33
C LEU A 1001 -18.53 -3.80 16.68
N ASP A 1002 -19.03 -5.02 16.96
CA ASP A 1002 -19.54 -5.39 18.29
C ASP A 1002 -18.44 -5.22 19.36
N LEU A 1003 -17.19 -5.54 18.99
CA LEU A 1003 -15.94 -5.25 19.70
C LEU A 1003 -15.84 -3.78 20.14
N GLU A 1004 -15.88 -2.89 19.16
CA GLU A 1004 -15.72 -1.45 19.32
C GLU A 1004 -16.89 -0.75 20.02
N GLU A 1005 -18.11 -1.28 19.88
CA GLU A 1005 -19.26 -0.79 20.63
C GLU A 1005 -19.13 -1.12 22.12
N LYS A 1006 -18.85 -2.39 22.47
CA LYS A 1006 -18.63 -2.79 23.87
C LYS A 1006 -17.49 -1.98 24.51
N GLN A 1007 -16.37 -1.84 23.79
CA GLN A 1007 -15.24 -1.03 24.25
C GLN A 1007 -15.66 0.42 24.53
N TRP A 1008 -16.42 1.03 23.62
CA TRP A 1008 -16.90 2.42 23.75
C TRP A 1008 -17.93 2.61 24.87
N GLN A 1009 -18.82 1.64 25.09
CA GLN A 1009 -19.78 1.67 26.21
C GLN A 1009 -19.03 1.61 27.55
N LEU A 1010 -18.08 0.68 27.71
CA LEU A 1010 -17.23 0.58 28.91
C LEU A 1010 -16.35 1.82 29.11
N ASP A 1011 -15.80 2.40 28.03
CA ASP A 1011 -15.10 3.69 28.03
C ASP A 1011 -15.97 4.83 28.56
N GLN A 1012 -17.27 4.86 28.20
CA GLN A 1012 -18.19 5.89 28.71
C GLN A 1012 -18.54 5.67 30.19
N GLU A 1013 -18.80 4.43 30.61
CA GLU A 1013 -19.04 4.09 32.01
C GLU A 1013 -17.83 4.45 32.88
N LEU A 1014 -16.62 4.03 32.49
CA LEU A 1014 -15.37 4.34 33.18
C LEU A 1014 -15.15 5.85 33.31
N ARG A 1015 -15.36 6.61 32.23
CA ARG A 1015 -15.30 8.08 32.26
C ARG A 1015 -16.39 8.68 33.15
N GLY A 1016 -17.54 8.03 33.29
CA GLY A 1016 -18.59 8.42 34.24
C GLY A 1016 -18.15 8.33 35.71
N TYR A 1017 -17.28 7.38 36.05
CA TYR A 1017 -16.68 7.25 37.38
C TYR A 1017 -15.45 8.13 37.56
N MET A 1018 -14.52 8.17 36.58
CA MET A 1018 -13.32 9.02 36.64
C MET A 1018 -13.60 10.52 36.69
N ASN A 1019 -14.74 10.99 36.16
CA ASN A 1019 -15.12 12.41 36.23
C ASN A 1019 -15.85 12.80 37.53
N ARG A 1020 -15.99 11.89 38.51
CA ARG A 1020 -16.45 12.24 39.86
C ARG A 1020 -15.26 12.63 40.73
N GLU A 1021 -15.43 13.64 41.57
CA GLU A 1021 -14.44 14.01 42.59
C GLU A 1021 -14.17 12.81 43.52
N GLU A 1022 -12.90 12.54 43.84
CA GLU A 1022 -12.48 11.37 44.61
C GLU A 1022 -13.09 11.37 46.03
N THR A 1023 -13.30 12.55 46.60
CA THR A 1023 -14.04 12.81 47.85
C THR A 1023 -15.50 12.39 47.83
N LEU A 1024 -16.07 12.10 46.65
CA LEU A 1024 -17.46 11.68 46.45
C LEU A 1024 -17.58 10.24 45.92
N LYS A 1025 -16.46 9.53 45.67
CA LYS A 1025 -16.47 8.11 45.26
C LYS A 1025 -16.69 7.21 46.47
N THR A 1026 -17.76 6.43 46.47
CA THR A 1026 -18.02 5.40 47.49
C THR A 1026 -17.17 4.14 47.22
N ALA A 1027 -17.00 3.28 48.23
CA ALA A 1027 -16.35 1.97 48.04
C ALA A 1027 -17.02 1.11 46.95
N ALA A 1028 -18.32 1.28 46.71
CA ALA A 1028 -19.03 0.62 45.63
C ALA A 1028 -18.71 1.19 44.24
N ASP A 1029 -18.42 2.50 44.14
CA ASP A 1029 -17.97 3.13 42.89
C ASP A 1029 -16.56 2.64 42.50
N TRP A 1030 -15.63 2.55 43.46
CA TRP A 1030 -14.31 1.98 43.22
C TRP A 1030 -14.36 0.51 42.79
N GLN A 1031 -15.26 -0.29 43.38
CA GLN A 1031 -15.51 -1.66 42.91
C GLN A 1031 -16.18 -1.72 41.53
N ALA A 1032 -16.97 -0.72 41.14
CA ALA A 1032 -17.52 -0.63 39.79
C ALA A 1032 -16.42 -0.29 38.76
N GLU A 1033 -15.52 0.63 39.11
CA GLU A 1033 -14.37 1.05 38.29
C GLU A 1033 -13.42 -0.13 37.98
N ASP A 1034 -13.05 -0.92 38.99
CA ASP A 1034 -12.28 -2.17 38.82
C ASP A 1034 -13.00 -3.21 37.93
N ARG A 1035 -14.31 -3.40 38.14
CA ARG A 1035 -15.12 -4.33 37.32
C ARG A 1035 -15.25 -3.87 35.86
N ILE A 1036 -15.28 -2.57 35.61
CA ILE A 1036 -15.31 -2.01 34.24
C ILE A 1036 -13.93 -2.17 33.59
N LEU A 1037 -12.84 -1.93 34.33
CA LEU A 1037 -11.48 -2.13 33.83
C LEU A 1037 -11.21 -3.58 33.45
N LYS A 1038 -11.66 -4.55 34.26
CA LYS A 1038 -11.57 -5.99 33.96
C LYS A 1038 -12.35 -6.35 32.69
N LYS A 1039 -13.61 -5.89 32.54
CA LYS A 1039 -14.37 -6.05 31.28
C LYS A 1039 -13.69 -5.41 30.07
N LEU A 1040 -12.95 -4.31 30.25
CA LEU A 1040 -12.23 -3.65 29.18
C LEU A 1040 -11.03 -4.50 28.71
N LEU A 1041 -10.33 -5.15 29.65
CA LEU A 1041 -9.29 -6.15 29.34
C LEU A 1041 -9.87 -7.38 28.64
N ASP A 1042 -11.02 -7.91 29.07
CA ASP A 1042 -11.73 -9.00 28.39
C ASP A 1042 -12.04 -8.65 26.92
N VAL A 1043 -12.46 -7.40 26.67
CA VAL A 1043 -12.74 -6.90 25.31
C VAL A 1043 -11.46 -6.77 24.48
N VAL A 1044 -10.33 -6.36 25.06
CA VAL A 1044 -9.02 -6.35 24.38
C VAL A 1044 -8.59 -7.77 24.00
N HIS A 1045 -8.63 -8.72 24.94
CA HIS A 1045 -8.30 -10.13 24.67
C HIS A 1045 -9.22 -10.76 23.60
N GLN A 1046 -10.51 -10.38 23.56
CA GLN A 1046 -11.43 -10.79 22.49
C GLN A 1046 -11.07 -10.18 21.13
N ARG A 1047 -10.56 -8.94 21.06
CA ARG A 1047 -10.03 -8.36 19.81
C ARG A 1047 -8.74 -9.07 19.37
N ASP A 1048 -7.82 -9.35 20.28
CA ASP A 1048 -6.56 -10.04 19.97
C ASP A 1048 -6.80 -11.47 19.44
N ALA A 1049 -7.77 -12.19 20.02
CA ALA A 1049 -8.19 -13.49 19.52
C ALA A 1049 -8.80 -13.41 18.10
N LEU A 1050 -9.57 -12.35 17.80
CA LEU A 1050 -10.13 -12.11 16.47
C LEU A 1050 -9.02 -11.86 15.43
N ILE A 1051 -7.99 -11.09 15.79
CA ILE A 1051 -6.83 -10.79 14.94
C ILE A 1051 -5.99 -12.04 14.67
N ARG A 1052 -5.73 -12.88 15.69
CA ARG A 1052 -5.03 -14.17 15.48
C ARG A 1052 -5.80 -15.07 14.52
N PHE A 1053 -7.11 -15.19 14.67
CA PHE A 1053 -7.96 -15.99 13.77
C PHE A 1053 -7.96 -15.48 12.32
N GLN A 1054 -7.89 -14.15 12.10
CA GLN A 1054 -7.72 -13.58 10.76
C GLN A 1054 -6.36 -13.97 10.15
N GLU A 1055 -5.27 -13.90 10.92
CA GLU A 1055 -3.92 -14.22 10.43
C GLU A 1055 -3.74 -15.73 10.17
N GLU A 1056 -4.25 -16.59 11.06
CA GLU A 1056 -4.29 -18.04 10.87
C GLU A 1056 -5.03 -18.42 9.58
N ARG A 1057 -6.17 -17.78 9.31
CA ARG A 1057 -6.93 -17.96 8.06
C ARG A 1057 -6.11 -17.49 6.84
N ARG A 1058 -5.50 -16.30 6.91
CA ARG A 1058 -4.66 -15.75 5.83
C ARG A 1058 -3.47 -16.66 5.49
N LEU A 1059 -2.82 -17.22 6.50
CA LEU A 1059 -1.74 -18.20 6.34
C LEU A 1059 -2.25 -19.54 5.76
N SER A 1060 -3.43 -19.99 6.17
CA SER A 1060 -4.07 -21.20 5.64
C SER A 1060 -4.47 -21.07 4.16
N GLU A 1061 -4.96 -19.90 3.76
CA GLU A 1061 -5.30 -19.59 2.36
C GLU A 1061 -4.05 -19.49 1.49
N LEU A 1062 -2.97 -18.89 1.99
CA LEU A 1062 -1.65 -18.88 1.33
C LEU A 1062 -1.10 -20.30 1.13
N ALA A 1063 -1.15 -21.14 2.17
CA ALA A 1063 -0.71 -22.54 2.08
C ALA A 1063 -1.56 -23.36 1.08
N SER A 1064 -2.88 -23.14 1.07
CA SER A 1064 -3.80 -23.80 0.12
C SER A 1064 -3.57 -23.35 -1.32
N GLY A 1065 -3.24 -22.07 -1.54
CA GLY A 1065 -2.91 -21.53 -2.86
C GLY A 1065 -1.66 -22.17 -3.48
N MET A 1066 -0.66 -22.52 -2.66
CA MET A 1066 0.53 -23.25 -3.11
C MET A 1066 0.24 -24.70 -3.49
N ALA A 1067 -0.75 -25.34 -2.89
CA ALA A 1067 -1.14 -26.71 -3.21
C ALA A 1067 -2.00 -26.84 -4.49
N ALA A 1068 -2.56 -25.73 -4.99
CA ALA A 1068 -3.39 -25.69 -6.20
C ALA A 1068 -2.59 -25.38 -7.50
N GLN A 1069 -1.25 -25.38 -7.43
CA GLN A 1069 -0.33 -25.18 -8.57
C GLN A 1069 0.69 -26.33 -8.71
N GLY A 1070 0.42 -27.49 -8.09
CA GLY A 1070 1.21 -28.72 -8.20
C GLY A 1070 0.45 -29.83 -8.93
#